data_AF-A0A812RXS6-F1
#
_entry.id   AF-A0A812RXS6-F1
#
_cell.length_a   1.000
_cell.length_b   1.000
_cell.length_c   1.000
_cell.angle_alpha   90.00
_cell.angle_beta   90.00
_cell.angle_gamma   90.00
#
_symmetry.space_group_name_H-M   'P 1'
#
loop_
_entity.id
_entity.type
_entity.pdbx_description
1 polymer ?
#
loop_
_entity_poly.entity_id
_entity_poly.type
_entity_poly.pdbx_seq_one_letter_code
_entity_poly.pdbx_strand_id
1 'polypeptide(L)'
;MAGVATADELNLRPGVTDISQQVYDLHMTILWVCVVIGIAVFGVMFWSVVHHRRSAGYEAAKFHESTKLELAWTIVPTLILIGMAIPATQVLVAMYDTGGEDMTVEVRGYQWKWQYKYLDDDYNNTFSFFSNLATTQDEIRNVSNKGENYLLEVDNPLRIPMNRKVRFLITAEDVIHAWWVPDFGIKRDAVPGMLNELWTVVEEPGIYRGQCTELCGKDHGFMPVVVEVMEEADFDAWYAEEVANESVRQEALSKTFTHEELMVKGEEVYGTFCASVPGTAMQAFGRQLDAAQLAAVVHYERHSWGHHDDHHDHGPDKGLARWLFTTNHKDIGTLYLWFSFTMFLIGGVMALIIRTELFQPGLQFVNPEFFNQMTTNHGLIMVFGAIMPAFVGLANWLVPMQVGAPDMALPRMNNLSFWILPFAFGIMISTLFMEGGGPNFGWTFYAPLSTTYAPDSVTFFIFAVHLMGASSIMGAINIIATILNMRAPGMTLMKMPLFIWTWLITAYLLIAVMPVLAGAVTMMLFDIHFGTSFFNAAGGGDPVMFQHIFWFFGHPEVYIMILPAFGIISHIIPAFARKTLFGYDSMVYAVASIAFLSFIVWAHHMFTVGMPLAGQLFFMYTTMLIAIPTGVKVFNWTATMWQGSMTFETPMLFAIAFVVLFTIGGFSGLMLAITPVDYQYHDTYFVVAHFHYVLVPGALFSIIAAVYFWFPKWTGKMYNETLGKLHFWLSFIGVNITFFPQHFSGLAGMPRRIPDYPLQFADFNMVSSVGAFIFGFSQLFFLYVVIHGIRSGQPAKARAWEGAKGLEWTLPSPAPYHSFTQPPKVTDEEVHA
;
A
#
# COMPACT_ATOMS: atom_id res chain seq x y z
N MET A 1 -16.21 22.05 -18.76
CA MET A 1 -14.85 21.89 -19.30
C MET A 1 -14.11 23.18 -19.01
N ALA A 2 -13.53 23.29 -17.81
CA ALA A 2 -12.55 24.31 -17.48
C ALA A 2 -11.23 23.96 -18.20
N GLY A 3 -10.43 24.98 -18.51
CA GLY A 3 -9.29 24.90 -19.41
C GLY A 3 -8.25 23.85 -19.04
N VAL A 4 -7.53 23.37 -20.04
CA VAL A 4 -6.34 22.52 -19.86
C VAL A 4 -5.38 23.25 -18.93
N ALA A 5 -5.19 22.71 -17.72
CA ALA A 5 -4.24 23.24 -16.74
C ALA A 5 -2.85 23.37 -17.38
N THR A 6 -2.18 24.48 -17.14
CA THR A 6 -0.80 24.69 -17.59
C THR A 6 0.13 23.70 -16.88
N ALA A 7 1.27 23.34 -17.48
CA ALA A 7 2.16 22.33 -16.91
C ALA A 7 2.66 22.68 -15.49
N ASP A 8 2.76 23.96 -15.17
CA ASP A 8 3.16 24.45 -13.84
C ASP A 8 2.06 24.26 -12.78
N GLU A 9 0.78 24.20 -13.18
CA GLU A 9 -0.34 23.90 -12.28
C GLU A 9 -0.48 22.39 -11.97
N LEU A 10 0.26 21.55 -12.71
CA LEU A 10 0.26 20.08 -12.55
C LEU A 10 1.35 19.57 -11.61
N ASN A 11 2.25 20.44 -11.13
CA ASN A 11 3.37 20.03 -10.30
C ASN A 11 3.25 20.55 -8.85
N LEU A 12 4.21 20.17 -7.98
CA LEU A 12 4.34 20.76 -6.65
C LEU A 12 4.45 22.29 -6.80
N ARG A 13 3.67 23.05 -6.04
CA ARG A 13 3.68 24.52 -6.12
C ARG A 13 4.80 25.08 -5.23
N PRO A 14 5.46 26.18 -5.63
CA PRO A 14 6.31 26.94 -4.72
C PRO A 14 5.46 27.46 -3.56
N GLY A 15 5.93 27.26 -2.32
CA GLY A 15 5.28 27.81 -1.15
C GLY A 15 5.78 29.20 -0.78
N VAL A 16 5.35 29.69 0.38
CA VAL A 16 5.55 31.08 0.84
C VAL A 16 6.63 31.23 1.93
N THR A 17 7.32 30.15 2.26
CA THR A 17 8.38 30.13 3.28
C THR A 17 9.70 29.69 2.66
N ASP A 18 10.83 30.08 3.26
CA ASP A 18 12.16 29.63 2.84
C ASP A 18 12.28 28.09 2.79
N ILE A 19 11.65 27.40 3.75
CA ILE A 19 11.61 25.94 3.80
C ILE A 19 10.83 25.38 2.61
N SER A 20 9.65 25.93 2.31
CA SER A 20 8.84 25.47 1.19
C SER A 20 9.52 25.69 -0.17
N GLN A 21 10.25 26.79 -0.34
CA GLN A 21 11.02 27.07 -1.56
C GLN A 21 12.17 26.08 -1.71
N GLN A 22 12.91 25.80 -0.63
CA GLN A 22 13.96 24.77 -0.63
C GLN A 22 13.41 23.37 -0.92
N VAL A 23 12.24 23.02 -0.38
CA VAL A 23 11.55 21.76 -0.66
C VAL A 23 11.14 21.69 -2.14
N TYR A 24 10.63 22.78 -2.70
CA TYR A 24 10.29 22.87 -4.13
C TYR A 24 11.54 22.70 -5.02
N ASP A 25 12.63 23.42 -4.73
CA ASP A 25 13.88 23.33 -5.49
C ASP A 25 14.47 21.91 -5.44
N LEU A 26 14.40 21.28 -4.27
CA LEU A 26 14.80 19.89 -4.07
C LEU A 26 13.92 18.95 -4.89
N HIS A 27 12.60 19.09 -4.83
CA HIS A 27 11.64 18.35 -5.66
C HIS A 27 11.99 18.48 -7.15
N MET A 28 12.18 19.70 -7.66
CA MET A 28 12.48 19.95 -9.07
C MET A 28 13.81 19.34 -9.48
N THR A 29 14.83 19.44 -8.63
CA THR A 29 16.14 18.83 -8.87
C THR A 29 16.01 17.31 -9.01
N ILE A 30 15.31 16.66 -8.08
CA ILE A 30 15.09 15.20 -8.10
C ILE A 30 14.28 14.80 -9.33
N LEU A 31 13.20 15.53 -9.62
CA LEU A 31 12.33 15.28 -10.78
C LEU A 31 13.14 15.30 -12.07
N TRP A 32 13.98 16.32 -12.29
CA TRP A 32 14.81 16.41 -13.49
C TRP A 32 15.87 15.31 -13.57
N VAL A 33 16.47 14.92 -12.45
CA VAL A 33 17.37 13.75 -12.40
C VAL A 33 16.64 12.48 -12.85
N CYS A 34 15.44 12.23 -12.30
CA CYS A 34 14.60 11.09 -12.69
C CYS A 34 14.22 11.15 -14.18
N VAL A 35 13.86 12.33 -14.70
CA VAL A 35 13.53 12.52 -16.12
C VAL A 35 14.72 12.22 -17.02
N VAL A 36 15.93 12.70 -16.69
CA VAL A 36 17.15 12.44 -17.48
C VAL A 36 17.49 10.95 -17.50
N ILE A 37 17.44 10.29 -16.34
CA ILE A 37 17.64 8.84 -16.23
C ILE A 37 16.57 8.10 -17.05
N GLY A 38 15.31 8.51 -16.92
CA GLY A 38 14.17 7.97 -17.67
C GLY A 38 14.37 8.07 -19.18
N ILE A 39 14.76 9.24 -19.70
CA ILE A 39 15.04 9.45 -21.13
C ILE A 39 16.15 8.51 -21.61
N ALA A 40 17.22 8.36 -20.83
CA ALA A 40 18.32 7.46 -21.18
C ALA A 40 17.88 5.99 -21.23
N VAL A 41 17.24 5.50 -20.16
CA VAL A 41 16.79 4.11 -20.04
C VAL A 41 15.72 3.77 -21.07
N PHE A 42 14.67 4.60 -21.14
CA PHE A 42 13.56 4.39 -22.06
C PHE A 42 14.00 4.59 -23.51
N GLY A 43 14.92 5.51 -23.78
CA GLY A 43 15.51 5.69 -25.11
C GLY A 43 16.18 4.41 -25.62
N VAL A 44 17.06 3.80 -24.81
CA VAL A 44 17.74 2.54 -25.18
C VAL A 44 16.74 1.39 -25.33
N MET A 45 15.75 1.32 -24.44
CA MET A 45 14.72 0.27 -24.46
C MET A 45 13.82 0.39 -25.69
N PHE A 46 13.26 1.58 -25.98
CA PHE A 46 12.39 1.80 -27.14
C PHE A 46 13.16 1.66 -28.45
N TRP A 47 14.41 2.13 -28.50
CA TRP A 47 15.27 1.90 -29.65
C TRP A 47 15.46 0.39 -29.90
N SER A 48 15.70 -0.39 -28.83
CA SER A 48 15.80 -1.84 -28.93
C SER A 48 14.48 -2.46 -29.41
N VAL A 49 13.34 -2.08 -28.83
CA VAL A 49 12.00 -2.56 -29.22
C VAL A 49 11.72 -2.34 -30.71
N VAL A 50 12.21 -1.25 -31.30
CA VAL A 50 11.98 -0.93 -32.71
C VAL A 50 13.01 -1.59 -33.65
N HIS A 51 14.30 -1.55 -33.31
CA HIS A 51 15.38 -1.99 -34.20
C HIS A 51 15.70 -3.49 -34.10
N HIS A 52 15.65 -4.06 -32.89
CA HIS A 52 16.05 -5.44 -32.61
C HIS A 52 14.88 -6.42 -32.76
N ARG A 53 14.08 -6.26 -33.82
CA ARG A 53 12.91 -7.09 -34.08
C ARG A 53 13.25 -8.23 -35.02
N ARG A 54 12.69 -9.41 -34.76
CA ARG A 54 12.81 -10.55 -35.67
C ARG A 54 12.23 -10.24 -37.05
N SER A 55 11.13 -9.48 -37.10
CA SER A 55 10.50 -9.07 -38.37
C SER A 55 11.39 -8.15 -39.22
N ALA A 56 12.40 -7.50 -38.62
CA ALA A 56 13.41 -6.72 -39.33
C ALA A 56 14.64 -7.56 -39.74
N GLY A 57 14.62 -8.88 -39.51
CA GLY A 57 15.73 -9.78 -39.83
C GLY A 57 16.88 -9.76 -38.82
N TYR A 58 16.70 -9.17 -37.64
CA TYR A 58 17.75 -9.08 -36.63
C TYR A 58 17.98 -10.44 -35.93
N GLU A 59 19.24 -10.85 -35.80
CA GLU A 59 19.67 -12.05 -35.09
C GLU A 59 20.19 -11.71 -33.69
N ALA A 60 19.81 -12.50 -32.69
CA ALA A 60 20.19 -12.23 -31.31
C ALA A 60 21.69 -12.40 -31.08
N ALA A 61 22.31 -11.43 -30.42
CA ALA A 61 23.70 -11.51 -30.01
C ALA A 61 23.90 -12.59 -28.91
N LYS A 62 25.12 -13.10 -28.79
CA LYS A 62 25.47 -14.20 -27.86
C LYS A 62 26.09 -13.74 -26.53
N PHE A 63 26.42 -12.46 -26.38
CA PHE A 63 26.97 -11.96 -25.12
C PHE A 63 25.86 -11.81 -24.06
N HIS A 64 26.24 -11.98 -22.80
CA HIS A 64 25.31 -12.05 -21.67
C HIS A 64 25.89 -11.48 -20.38
N GLU A 65 27.08 -10.89 -20.43
CA GLU A 65 27.76 -10.27 -19.29
C GLU A 65 28.67 -9.14 -19.77
N SER A 66 28.91 -8.15 -18.91
CA SER A 66 29.96 -7.15 -19.11
C SER A 66 30.28 -6.45 -17.81
N THR A 67 31.42 -6.79 -17.21
CA THR A 67 31.89 -6.16 -15.96
C THR A 67 31.97 -4.64 -16.08
N LYS A 68 32.31 -4.10 -17.26
CA LYS A 68 32.38 -2.65 -17.48
C LYS A 68 31.01 -1.98 -17.39
N LEU A 69 29.99 -2.57 -18.03
CA LEU A 69 28.61 -2.05 -17.94
C LEU A 69 28.07 -2.23 -16.52
N GLU A 70 28.34 -3.39 -15.91
CA GLU A 70 27.91 -3.71 -14.56
C GLU A 70 28.45 -2.73 -13.51
N LEU A 71 29.73 -2.37 -13.63
CA LEU A 71 30.34 -1.34 -12.79
C LEU A 71 29.78 0.05 -13.10
N ALA A 72 29.59 0.39 -14.38
CA ALA A 72 29.12 1.72 -14.78
C ALA A 72 27.73 2.04 -14.22
N TRP A 73 26.75 1.15 -14.39
CA TRP A 73 25.39 1.37 -13.88
C TRP A 73 25.23 1.12 -12.38
N THR A 74 26.30 0.75 -11.68
CA THR A 74 26.33 0.68 -10.21
C THR A 74 26.93 1.97 -9.65
N ILE A 75 28.09 2.38 -10.18
CA ILE A 75 28.83 3.57 -9.73
C ILE A 75 28.07 4.85 -10.08
N VAL A 76 27.56 4.99 -11.30
CA VAL A 76 26.90 6.23 -11.74
C VAL A 76 25.66 6.55 -10.89
N PRO A 77 24.69 5.62 -10.69
CA PRO A 77 23.58 5.90 -9.78
C PRO A 77 24.02 6.17 -8.35
N THR A 78 25.05 5.49 -7.84
CA THR A 78 25.59 5.75 -6.50
C THR A 78 26.06 7.20 -6.37
N LEU A 79 26.80 7.72 -7.34
CA LEU A 79 27.27 9.11 -7.34
C LEU A 79 26.10 10.12 -7.44
N ILE A 80 25.08 9.80 -8.25
CA ILE A 80 23.86 10.62 -8.36
C ILE A 80 23.15 10.69 -7.01
N LEU A 81 22.95 9.55 -6.34
CA LEU A 81 22.29 9.50 -5.03
C LEU A 81 23.06 10.28 -3.96
N ILE A 82 24.40 10.20 -3.95
CA ILE A 82 25.24 11.00 -3.05
C ILE A 82 25.04 12.50 -3.34
N GLY A 83 25.02 12.90 -4.61
CA GLY A 83 24.80 14.30 -5.01
C GLY A 83 23.43 14.82 -4.57
N MET A 84 22.39 14.00 -4.60
CA MET A 84 21.04 14.36 -4.15
C MET A 84 20.90 14.36 -2.62
N ALA A 85 21.64 13.51 -1.92
CA ALA A 85 21.58 13.38 -0.46
C ALA A 85 22.08 14.65 0.25
N ILE A 86 23.07 15.35 -0.31
CA ILE A 86 23.65 16.56 0.29
C ILE A 86 22.62 17.69 0.50
N PRO A 87 21.95 18.20 -0.56
CA PRO A 87 20.95 19.24 -0.39
C PRO A 87 19.75 18.75 0.44
N ALA A 88 19.32 17.48 0.28
CA ALA A 88 18.27 16.90 1.11
C ALA A 88 18.57 16.98 2.61
N THR A 89 19.81 16.65 3.00
CA THR A 89 20.26 16.73 4.38
C THR A 89 20.28 18.16 4.90
N GLN A 90 20.70 19.13 4.08
CA GLN A 90 20.72 20.54 4.48
C GLN A 90 19.31 21.06 4.78
N VAL A 91 18.34 20.78 3.89
CA VAL A 91 16.94 21.17 4.09
C VAL A 91 16.38 20.49 5.33
N LEU A 92 16.62 19.19 5.52
CA LEU A 92 16.12 18.46 6.67
C LEU A 92 16.67 19.00 8.01
N VAL A 93 17.96 19.36 8.04
CA VAL A 93 18.58 19.98 9.23
C VAL A 93 17.90 21.32 9.54
N ALA A 94 17.62 22.15 8.52
CA ALA A 94 16.92 23.41 8.71
C ALA A 94 15.50 23.21 9.26
N MET A 95 14.76 22.21 8.78
CA MET A 95 13.41 21.89 9.27
C MET A 95 13.39 21.49 10.76
N TYR A 96 14.49 20.96 11.30
CA TYR A 96 14.62 20.56 12.70
C TYR A 96 15.21 21.64 13.61
N ASP A 97 15.57 22.81 13.08
CA ASP A 97 16.06 23.95 13.87
C ASP A 97 14.88 24.75 14.45
N THR A 98 14.26 24.22 15.52
CA THR A 98 13.04 24.78 16.11
C THR A 98 13.30 25.91 17.13
N GLY A 99 14.55 26.18 17.49
CA GLY A 99 14.88 27.16 18.54
C GLY A 99 14.91 28.61 18.06
N GLY A 100 14.89 29.56 19.01
CA GLY A 100 14.91 30.99 18.70
C GLY A 100 13.57 31.51 18.18
N GLU A 101 12.49 30.90 18.65
CA GLU A 101 11.12 31.26 18.37
C GLU A 101 10.71 32.58 19.04
N ASP A 102 9.88 33.35 18.35
CA ASP A 102 9.26 34.58 18.87
C ASP A 102 7.87 34.30 19.48
N MET A 103 7.26 33.17 19.11
CA MET A 103 5.94 32.74 19.59
C MET A 103 5.85 31.21 19.59
N THR A 104 5.12 30.66 20.57
CA THR A 104 4.79 29.23 20.61
C THR A 104 3.28 29.01 20.62
N VAL A 105 2.80 28.12 19.76
CA VAL A 105 1.39 27.69 19.70
C VAL A 105 1.31 26.16 19.88
N GLU A 106 0.52 25.68 20.83
CA GLU A 106 0.15 24.26 20.90
C GLU A 106 -0.95 23.97 19.88
N VAL A 107 -0.72 22.97 19.03
CA VAL A 107 -1.70 22.42 18.09
C VAL A 107 -2.09 21.04 18.59
N ARG A 108 -3.35 20.90 19.02
CA ARG A 108 -3.87 19.63 19.52
C ARG A 108 -4.94 19.05 18.60
N GLY A 109 -4.69 17.84 18.11
CA GLY A 109 -5.64 17.08 17.29
C GLY A 109 -6.73 16.40 18.13
N TYR A 110 -7.97 16.51 17.67
CA TYR A 110 -9.13 15.76 18.13
C TYR A 110 -9.86 15.22 16.90
N GLN A 111 -10.62 14.14 17.02
CA GLN A 111 -11.47 13.65 15.93
C GLN A 111 -12.31 14.80 15.36
N TRP A 112 -11.97 15.15 14.12
CA TRP A 112 -12.66 16.10 13.24
C TRP A 112 -12.47 17.59 13.58
N LYS A 113 -11.53 17.95 14.46
CA LYS A 113 -11.26 19.36 14.80
C LYS A 113 -9.86 19.58 15.39
N TRP A 114 -9.40 20.82 15.31
CA TRP A 114 -8.13 21.25 15.92
C TRP A 114 -8.40 22.16 17.11
N GLN A 115 -7.58 22.06 18.15
CA GLN A 115 -7.48 23.06 19.20
C GLN A 115 -6.15 23.80 19.07
N TYR A 116 -6.20 25.13 19.13
CA TYR A 116 -5.02 25.98 19.16
C TYR A 116 -4.91 26.64 20.53
N LYS A 117 -3.73 26.59 21.14
CA LYS A 117 -3.43 27.28 22.40
C LYS A 117 -2.22 28.17 22.23
N TYR A 118 -2.36 29.45 22.55
CA TYR A 118 -1.24 30.39 22.52
C TYR A 118 -0.53 30.36 23.87
N LEU A 119 0.78 30.19 23.85
CA LEU A 119 1.58 30.01 25.06
C LEU A 119 2.39 31.27 25.36
N ASP A 120 2.55 31.59 26.64
CA ASP A 120 3.51 32.60 27.10
C ASP A 120 4.94 32.04 27.16
N ASP A 121 5.92 32.87 27.53
CA ASP A 121 7.34 32.50 27.64
C ASP A 121 7.60 31.38 28.67
N ASP A 122 6.70 31.20 29.63
CA ASP A 122 6.73 30.15 30.66
C ASP A 122 5.90 28.90 30.23
N TYR A 123 5.43 28.86 28.98
CA TYR A 123 4.59 27.82 28.37
C TYR A 123 3.21 27.65 29.02
N ASN A 124 2.71 28.66 29.72
CA ASN A 124 1.34 28.67 30.21
C ASN A 124 0.37 29.07 29.11
N ASN A 125 -0.82 28.47 29.13
CA ASN A 125 -1.89 28.81 28.20
C ASN A 125 -2.43 30.22 28.47
N THR A 126 -2.31 31.10 27.49
CA THR A 126 -2.87 32.46 27.52
C THR A 126 -4.35 32.44 27.13
N PHE A 127 -4.66 31.87 25.98
CA PHE A 127 -6.02 31.55 25.54
C PHE A 127 -6.01 30.39 24.53
N SER A 128 -7.19 29.78 24.33
CA SER A 128 -7.35 28.66 23.41
C SER A 128 -8.74 28.63 22.77
N PHE A 129 -8.83 28.10 21.55
CA PHE A 129 -10.08 27.90 20.85
C PHE A 129 -10.06 26.62 20.00
N PHE A 130 -11.26 26.17 19.61
CA PHE A 130 -11.43 25.08 18.65
C PHE A 130 -11.70 25.63 17.25
N SER A 131 -11.11 24.98 16.26
CA SER A 131 -11.30 25.23 14.83
C SER A 131 -12.02 24.04 14.22
N ASN A 132 -13.25 24.25 13.74
CA ASN A 132 -14.11 23.25 13.13
C ASN A 132 -14.39 23.60 11.66
N LEU A 133 -14.73 22.58 10.85
CA LEU A 133 -15.15 22.78 9.47
C LEU A 133 -16.35 23.74 9.37
N ALA A 134 -16.23 24.75 8.51
CA ALA A 134 -17.30 25.72 8.24
C ALA A 134 -18.30 25.24 7.17
N THR A 135 -17.89 24.32 6.28
CA THR A 135 -18.75 23.78 5.23
C THR A 135 -19.98 23.09 5.82
N THR A 136 -21.14 23.42 5.26
CA THR A 136 -22.42 22.92 5.78
C THR A 136 -22.70 21.48 5.35
N GLN A 137 -23.51 20.77 6.13
CA GLN A 137 -23.97 19.41 5.77
C GLN A 137 -24.79 19.39 4.46
N ASP A 138 -25.49 20.48 4.16
CA ASP A 138 -26.26 20.59 2.91
C ASP A 138 -25.33 20.66 1.69
N GLU A 139 -24.17 21.33 1.79
CA GLU A 139 -23.17 21.32 0.71
C GLU A 139 -22.54 19.94 0.55
N ILE A 140 -22.21 19.29 1.67
CA ILE A 140 -21.61 17.93 1.70
C ILE A 140 -22.54 16.90 1.07
N ARG A 141 -23.85 17.00 1.32
CA ARG A 141 -24.87 16.07 0.81
C ARG A 141 -25.44 16.48 -0.55
N ASN A 142 -24.80 17.43 -1.24
CA ASN A 142 -25.25 17.92 -2.55
C ASN A 142 -26.68 18.50 -2.54
N VAL A 143 -27.14 19.04 -1.42
CA VAL A 143 -28.44 19.70 -1.27
C VAL A 143 -28.34 21.19 -1.63
N SER A 144 -27.20 21.82 -1.39
CA SER A 144 -26.91 23.22 -1.74
C SER A 144 -25.67 23.34 -2.65
N ASN A 145 -25.50 24.52 -3.24
CA ASN A 145 -24.34 24.82 -4.07
C ASN A 145 -23.08 24.96 -3.21
N LYS A 146 -21.97 24.37 -3.68
CA LYS A 146 -20.67 24.44 -3.03
C LYS A 146 -20.00 25.78 -3.26
N GLY A 147 -19.48 26.40 -2.19
CA GLY A 147 -18.62 27.58 -2.28
C GLY A 147 -17.25 27.29 -2.94
N GLU A 148 -16.49 28.34 -3.24
CA GLU A 148 -15.15 28.25 -3.85
C GLU A 148 -14.17 27.43 -2.99
N ASN A 149 -14.17 27.67 -1.67
CA ASN A 149 -13.30 27.01 -0.69
C ASN A 149 -14.00 25.81 0.00
N TYR A 150 -14.83 25.09 -0.74
CA TYR A 150 -15.52 23.89 -0.25
C TYR A 150 -14.55 22.91 0.44
N LEU A 151 -14.86 22.52 1.69
CA LEU A 151 -14.03 21.68 2.58
C LEU A 151 -12.68 22.26 3.01
N LEU A 152 -12.45 23.56 2.78
CA LEU A 152 -11.19 24.23 3.07
C LEU A 152 -11.34 25.46 3.97
N GLU A 153 -12.51 25.64 4.60
CA GLU A 153 -12.79 26.75 5.51
C GLU A 153 -13.13 26.25 6.91
N VAL A 154 -12.82 27.08 7.90
CA VAL A 154 -13.10 26.84 9.32
C VAL A 154 -13.85 28.00 9.95
N ASP A 155 -14.51 27.74 11.07
CA ASP A 155 -15.18 28.77 11.87
C ASP A 155 -14.18 29.75 12.53
N ASN A 156 -13.05 29.24 13.02
CA ASN A 156 -12.01 30.00 13.71
C ASN A 156 -10.62 29.64 13.17
N PRO A 157 -10.00 30.46 12.29
CA PRO A 157 -8.67 30.17 11.77
C PRO A 157 -7.59 30.41 12.83
N LEU A 158 -6.46 29.69 12.70
CA LEU A 158 -5.24 29.97 13.46
C LEU A 158 -4.63 31.28 12.96
N ARG A 159 -4.38 32.24 13.85
CA ARG A 159 -3.74 33.50 13.48
C ARG A 159 -2.28 33.52 13.89
N ILE A 160 -1.40 33.95 12.99
CA ILE A 160 0.02 34.13 13.31
C ILE A 160 0.55 35.45 12.75
N PRO A 161 1.55 36.08 13.38
CA PRO A 161 2.20 37.27 12.84
C PRO A 161 3.13 36.90 11.68
N MET A 162 3.20 37.76 10.67
CA MET A 162 4.25 37.69 9.66
C MET A 162 5.63 38.01 10.25
N ASN A 163 6.71 37.63 9.56
CA ASN A 163 8.11 37.95 9.90
C ASN A 163 8.62 37.50 11.29
N ARG A 164 7.81 36.76 12.05
CA ARG A 164 8.20 36.17 13.35
C ARG A 164 8.30 34.65 13.23
N LYS A 165 9.27 34.06 13.92
CA LYS A 165 9.43 32.60 13.99
C LYS A 165 8.41 32.02 14.95
N VAL A 166 7.41 31.34 14.40
CA VAL A 166 6.38 30.66 15.19
C VAL A 166 6.75 29.19 15.31
N ARG A 167 6.90 28.71 16.55
CA ARG A 167 7.05 27.28 16.85
C ARG A 167 5.69 26.67 17.16
N PHE A 168 5.40 25.52 16.58
CA PHE A 168 4.22 24.75 16.91
C PHE A 168 4.59 23.51 17.70
N LEU A 169 3.92 23.33 18.84
CA LEU A 169 3.99 22.11 19.66
C LEU A 169 2.78 21.25 19.31
N ILE A 170 3.00 20.13 18.63
CA ILE A 170 1.94 19.30 18.07
C ILE A 170 1.75 18.02 18.86
N THR A 171 0.51 17.76 19.26
CA THR A 171 0.10 16.56 19.99
C THR A 171 -1.36 16.22 19.69
N ALA A 172 -1.86 15.07 20.14
CA ALA A 172 -3.26 14.71 19.99
C ALA A 172 -3.85 14.18 21.29
N GLU A 173 -5.18 14.26 21.40
CA GLU A 173 -5.90 13.74 22.56
C GLU A 173 -6.34 12.29 22.38
N ASP A 174 -6.77 11.91 21.17
CA ASP A 174 -7.50 10.66 20.93
C ASP A 174 -6.74 9.68 20.02
N VAL A 175 -6.62 9.99 18.74
CA VAL A 175 -5.98 9.18 17.70
C VAL A 175 -4.86 9.96 17.04
N ILE A 176 -4.14 9.33 16.12
CA ILE A 176 -3.12 10.03 15.34
C ILE A 176 -3.82 10.93 14.31
N HIS A 177 -3.37 12.19 14.23
CA HIS A 177 -3.74 13.16 13.19
C HIS A 177 -2.49 13.62 12.45
N ALA A 178 -2.63 14.36 11.37
CA ALA A 178 -1.52 15.02 10.69
C ALA A 178 -1.82 16.50 10.51
N TRP A 179 -1.00 17.38 11.06
CA TRP A 179 -1.14 18.82 10.83
C TRP A 179 -0.25 19.22 9.66
N TRP A 180 -0.85 19.77 8.61
CA TRP A 180 -0.17 20.05 7.35
C TRP A 180 -0.68 21.34 6.73
N VAL A 181 0.23 22.23 6.38
CA VAL A 181 -0.02 23.43 5.58
C VAL A 181 0.92 23.37 4.37
N PRO A 182 0.44 22.94 3.18
CA PRO A 182 1.26 22.75 1.99
C PRO A 182 2.10 23.99 1.62
N ASP A 183 1.50 25.17 1.65
CA ASP A 183 2.17 26.44 1.28
C ASP A 183 3.33 26.78 2.23
N PHE A 184 3.36 26.22 3.45
CA PHE A 184 4.46 26.41 4.39
C PHE A 184 5.58 25.38 4.19
N GLY A 185 5.37 24.32 3.41
CA GLY A 185 6.36 23.27 3.20
C GLY A 185 6.53 22.33 4.40
N ILE A 186 5.69 22.42 5.43
CA ILE A 186 5.84 21.72 6.72
C ILE A 186 4.66 20.81 7.03
N LYS A 187 4.96 19.65 7.61
CA LYS A 187 3.99 18.64 8.04
C LYS A 187 4.51 17.90 9.26
N ARG A 188 3.62 17.58 10.20
CA ARG A 188 3.95 16.77 11.38
C ARG A 188 2.73 16.02 11.89
N ASP A 189 2.92 14.77 12.31
CA ASP A 189 1.84 14.01 12.92
C ASP A 189 1.61 14.45 14.36
N ALA A 190 0.35 14.54 14.73
CA ALA A 190 -0.13 14.79 16.06
C ALA A 190 -0.45 13.44 16.71
N VAL A 191 0.38 13.04 17.67
CA VAL A 191 0.35 11.70 18.26
C VAL A 191 -0.02 11.80 19.74
N PRO A 192 -0.99 10.99 20.23
CA PRO A 192 -1.31 10.95 21.64
C PRO A 192 -0.11 10.53 22.49
N GLY A 193 0.17 11.26 23.57
CA GLY A 193 1.29 10.98 24.48
C GLY A 193 2.67 11.42 23.98
N MET A 194 2.76 12.05 22.81
CA MET A 194 4.00 12.63 22.28
C MET A 194 3.82 14.12 21.99
N LEU A 195 4.89 14.89 22.19
CA LEU A 195 4.98 16.29 21.82
C LEU A 195 5.97 16.42 20.67
N ASN A 196 5.46 16.75 19.49
CA ASN A 196 6.25 16.98 18.30
C ASN A 196 6.44 18.48 18.05
N GLU A 197 7.51 18.84 17.34
CA GLU A 197 7.81 20.23 17.02
C GLU A 197 7.91 20.46 15.52
N LEU A 198 7.56 21.68 15.11
CA LEU A 198 7.86 22.30 13.82
C LEU A 198 7.89 23.82 14.00
N TRP A 199 8.29 24.53 12.96
CA TRP A 199 8.30 25.99 12.97
C TRP A 199 8.02 26.54 11.57
N THR A 200 7.65 27.82 11.52
CA THR A 200 7.55 28.58 10.27
C THR A 200 7.92 30.05 10.49
N VAL A 201 8.36 30.70 9.42
CA VAL A 201 8.43 32.16 9.27
C VAL A 201 7.73 32.45 7.95
N VAL A 202 6.73 33.32 7.96
CA VAL A 202 5.96 33.67 6.76
C VAL A 202 6.09 35.16 6.52
N GLU A 203 6.52 35.53 5.32
CA GLU A 203 6.79 36.93 4.94
C GLU A 203 5.61 37.61 4.25
N GLU A 204 4.61 36.85 3.82
CA GLU A 204 3.45 37.36 3.09
C GLU A 204 2.17 37.19 3.94
N PRO A 205 1.42 38.29 4.20
CA PRO A 205 0.14 38.18 4.87
C PRO A 205 -0.90 37.52 3.95
N GLY A 206 -1.80 36.72 4.51
CA GLY A 206 -2.77 35.98 3.72
C GLY A 206 -3.43 34.83 4.47
N ILE A 207 -4.29 34.10 3.75
CA ILE A 207 -4.99 32.92 4.27
C ILE A 207 -4.43 31.69 3.57
N TYR A 208 -3.79 30.82 4.34
CA TYR A 208 -3.18 29.57 3.89
C TYR A 208 -4.01 28.38 4.37
N ARG A 209 -4.20 27.39 3.50
CA ARG A 209 -5.13 26.28 3.72
C ARG A 209 -4.40 24.95 3.69
N GLY A 210 -4.85 24.03 4.51
CA GLY A 210 -4.34 22.67 4.62
C GLY A 210 -5.41 21.73 5.15
N GLN A 211 -5.07 20.46 5.38
CA GLN A 211 -6.00 19.44 5.85
C GLN A 211 -5.30 18.35 6.65
N CYS A 212 -6.04 17.70 7.55
CA CYS A 212 -5.57 16.46 8.15
C CYS A 212 -5.46 15.35 7.09
N THR A 213 -4.28 14.72 6.98
CA THR A 213 -4.05 13.65 6.00
C THR A 213 -4.07 12.25 6.61
N GLU A 214 -3.93 12.13 7.92
CA GLU A 214 -3.97 10.84 8.61
C GLU A 214 -5.41 10.33 8.69
N LEU A 215 -5.60 9.01 8.67
CA LEU A 215 -6.91 8.43 8.89
C LEU A 215 -7.23 8.46 10.39
N CYS A 216 -7.95 9.49 10.83
CA CYS A 216 -8.33 9.68 12.23
C CYS A 216 -9.78 9.23 12.54
N GLY A 217 -10.46 8.57 11.60
CA GLY A 217 -11.81 8.02 11.79
C GLY A 217 -12.75 8.29 10.62
N LYS A 218 -14.06 8.01 10.82
CA LYS A 218 -15.08 8.09 9.76
C LYS A 218 -15.13 9.43 9.03
N ASP A 219 -15.04 10.54 9.77
CA ASP A 219 -15.17 11.90 9.24
C ASP A 219 -13.81 12.61 9.10
N HIS A 220 -12.69 11.86 9.03
CA HIS A 220 -11.35 12.44 9.03
C HIS A 220 -11.08 13.42 7.88
N GLY A 221 -11.74 13.21 6.73
CA GLY A 221 -11.62 14.10 5.56
C GLY A 221 -12.28 15.47 5.73
N PHE A 222 -13.01 15.68 6.83
CA PHE A 222 -13.73 16.90 7.15
C PHE A 222 -12.99 17.74 8.21
N MET A 223 -11.66 17.69 8.21
CA MET A 223 -10.79 18.31 9.22
C MET A 223 -9.75 19.25 8.57
N PRO A 224 -10.19 20.40 8.01
CA PRO A 224 -9.29 21.37 7.40
C PRO A 224 -8.45 22.14 8.43
N VAL A 225 -7.37 22.72 7.94
CA VAL A 225 -6.49 23.65 8.63
C VAL A 225 -6.54 24.97 7.88
N VAL A 226 -6.77 26.08 8.58
CA VAL A 226 -6.67 27.42 8.01
C VAL A 226 -5.79 28.26 8.92
N VAL A 227 -4.78 28.89 8.31
CA VAL A 227 -3.85 29.80 8.98
C VAL A 227 -3.97 31.17 8.33
N GLU A 228 -4.36 32.16 9.12
CA GLU A 228 -4.40 33.57 8.78
C GLU A 228 -3.09 34.23 9.24
N VAL A 229 -2.24 34.60 8.28
CA VAL A 229 -1.01 35.33 8.54
C VAL A 229 -1.33 36.82 8.48
N MET A 230 -1.07 37.51 9.57
CA MET A 230 -1.44 38.90 9.78
C MET A 230 -0.21 39.81 9.81
N GLU A 231 -0.40 41.07 9.43
CA GLU A 231 0.56 42.14 9.72
C GLU A 231 0.84 42.18 11.23
N GLU A 232 2.09 42.40 11.64
CA GLU A 232 2.51 42.29 13.05
C GLU A 232 1.67 43.18 13.99
N ALA A 233 1.38 44.42 13.56
CA ALA A 233 0.60 45.36 14.36
C ALA A 233 -0.87 44.93 14.55
N ASP A 234 -1.48 44.36 13.50
CA ASP A 234 -2.85 43.86 13.55
C ASP A 234 -2.94 42.59 14.39
N PHE A 235 -1.92 41.72 14.27
CA PHE A 235 -1.79 40.54 15.12
C PHE A 235 -1.65 40.92 16.59
N ASP A 236 -0.74 41.84 16.94
CA ASP A 236 -0.49 42.23 18.33
C ASP A 236 -1.75 42.87 18.96
N ALA A 237 -2.51 43.65 18.19
CA ALA A 237 -3.79 44.21 18.63
C ALA A 237 -4.85 43.13 18.88
N TRP A 238 -5.00 42.19 17.94
CA TRP A 238 -5.92 41.06 18.07
C TRP A 238 -5.55 40.15 19.25
N TYR A 239 -4.27 39.82 19.39
CA TYR A 239 -3.75 38.96 20.46
C TYR A 239 -4.02 39.56 21.85
N ALA A 240 -3.77 40.87 22.02
CA ALA A 240 -4.05 41.57 23.27
C ALA A 240 -5.54 41.59 23.62
N GLU A 241 -6.42 41.71 22.62
CA GLU A 241 -7.88 41.64 22.81
C GLU A 241 -8.33 40.25 23.27
N GLU A 242 -7.85 39.18 22.62
CA GLU A 242 -8.21 37.80 23.00
C GLU A 242 -7.73 37.44 24.41
N VAL A 243 -6.51 37.84 24.78
CA VAL A 243 -5.99 37.65 26.15
C VAL A 243 -6.88 38.38 27.17
N ALA A 244 -7.30 39.61 26.86
CA ALA A 244 -8.21 40.35 27.72
C ALA A 244 -9.57 39.65 27.84
N ASN A 245 -10.14 39.18 26.72
CA ASN A 245 -11.42 38.46 26.69
C ASN A 245 -11.36 37.15 27.50
N GLU A 246 -10.28 36.37 27.37
CA GLU A 246 -10.10 35.13 28.13
C GLU A 246 -9.95 35.42 29.62
N SER A 247 -9.26 36.50 30.02
CA SER A 247 -9.16 36.89 31.43
C SER A 247 -10.53 37.19 32.04
N VAL A 248 -11.40 37.89 31.30
CA VAL A 248 -12.79 38.17 31.70
C VAL A 248 -13.61 36.88 31.78
N ARG A 249 -13.41 35.96 30.82
CA ARG A 249 -14.09 34.65 30.82
C ARG A 249 -13.69 33.81 32.04
N GLN A 250 -12.41 33.74 32.37
CA GLN A 250 -11.91 33.01 33.54
C GLN A 250 -12.41 33.64 34.85
N GLU A 251 -12.45 34.97 34.94
CA GLU A 251 -13.05 35.67 36.09
C GLU A 251 -14.55 35.30 36.23
N ALA A 252 -15.30 35.28 35.12
CA ALA A 252 -16.70 34.89 35.12
C ALA A 252 -16.93 33.43 35.54
N LEU A 253 -16.06 32.50 35.12
CA LEU A 253 -16.10 31.08 35.50
C LEU A 253 -15.68 30.85 36.96
N SER A 254 -14.82 31.71 37.50
CA SER A 254 -14.38 31.66 38.90
C SER A 254 -15.43 32.13 39.92
N LYS A 255 -16.54 32.71 39.45
CA LYS A 255 -17.64 33.15 40.32
C LYS A 255 -18.39 31.95 40.90
N THR A 256 -18.30 31.79 42.22
CA THR A 256 -19.16 30.88 42.99
C THR A 256 -20.57 31.43 43.07
N PHE A 257 -21.49 30.82 42.32
CA PHE A 257 -22.91 31.11 42.41
C PHE A 257 -23.53 30.43 43.62
N THR A 258 -24.42 31.13 44.32
CA THR A 258 -25.27 30.53 45.36
C THR A 258 -26.30 29.58 44.73
N HIS A 259 -26.83 28.65 45.53
CA HIS A 259 -27.85 27.71 45.04
C HIS A 259 -29.06 28.43 44.43
N GLU A 260 -29.50 29.54 45.03
CA GLU A 260 -30.60 30.37 44.51
C GLU A 260 -30.28 30.99 43.14
N GLU A 261 -29.07 31.52 42.94
CA GLU A 261 -28.62 32.08 41.66
C GLU A 261 -28.48 31.01 40.56
N LEU A 262 -28.05 29.80 40.94
CA LEU A 262 -28.00 28.65 40.03
C LEU A 262 -29.40 28.16 39.65
N MET A 263 -30.36 28.17 40.58
CA MET A 263 -31.74 27.79 40.30
C MET A 263 -32.41 28.78 39.34
N VAL A 264 -32.20 30.09 39.52
CA VAL A 264 -32.73 31.13 38.62
C VAL A 264 -32.12 31.03 37.22
N LYS A 265 -30.79 30.85 37.12
CA LYS A 265 -30.12 30.65 35.81
C LYS A 265 -30.49 29.32 35.17
N GLY A 266 -30.65 28.28 35.97
CA GLY A 266 -31.10 26.96 35.53
C GLY A 266 -32.52 27.00 34.97
N GLU A 267 -33.44 27.74 35.59
CA GLU A 267 -34.79 27.97 35.07
C GLU A 267 -34.79 28.77 33.77
N GLU A 268 -33.89 29.74 33.61
CA GLU A 268 -33.74 30.55 32.39
C GLU A 268 -33.21 29.71 31.21
N VAL A 269 -32.21 28.86 31.46
CA VAL A 269 -31.66 27.92 30.45
C VAL A 269 -32.65 26.79 30.14
N TYR A 270 -33.30 26.24 31.16
CA TYR A 270 -34.32 25.18 31.00
C TYR A 270 -35.55 25.69 30.25
N GLY A 271 -36.00 26.93 30.51
CA GLY A 271 -37.09 27.59 29.80
C GLY A 271 -36.78 27.93 28.34
N THR A 272 -35.50 28.02 27.98
CA THR A 272 -35.06 28.36 26.61
C THR A 272 -34.90 27.12 25.72
N PHE A 273 -34.56 25.95 26.28
CA PHE A 273 -34.27 24.73 25.51
C PHE A 273 -35.31 23.61 25.65
N CYS A 274 -36.15 23.61 26.69
CA CYS A 274 -37.11 22.55 26.95
C CYS A 274 -38.56 23.03 26.77
N ALA A 275 -38.98 23.16 25.51
CA ALA A 275 -40.40 23.24 25.15
C ALA A 275 -40.75 22.21 24.07
N SER A 276 -40.74 20.91 24.42
CA SER A 276 -41.66 19.94 23.80
C SER A 276 -41.74 18.61 24.57
N VAL A 277 -42.99 18.27 24.89
CA VAL A 277 -43.60 16.96 25.23
C VAL A 277 -43.65 16.52 26.71
N PRO A 278 -44.86 16.49 27.31
CA PRO A 278 -45.18 15.68 28.49
C PRO A 278 -45.66 14.27 28.08
N GLY A 279 -45.20 13.21 28.75
CA GLY A 279 -45.77 11.87 28.56
C GLY A 279 -45.00 10.69 29.17
N THR A 280 -45.23 10.45 30.46
CA THR A 280 -45.17 9.16 31.19
C THR A 280 -43.86 8.37 31.26
N ALA A 281 -43.32 8.30 32.49
CA ALA A 281 -42.36 7.29 32.93
C ALA A 281 -43.04 6.14 33.70
N MET A 282 -42.46 4.95 33.52
CA MET A 282 -42.34 3.82 34.46
C MET A 282 -43.60 3.05 34.91
N GLN A 283 -43.69 1.80 34.41
CA GLN A 283 -44.15 0.67 35.22
C GLN A 283 -43.24 -0.57 35.01
N ALA A 284 -42.57 -0.92 36.11
CA ALA A 284 -42.28 -2.27 36.60
C ALA A 284 -41.58 -3.31 35.70
N PHE A 285 -40.26 -3.44 35.92
CA PHE A 285 -39.54 -4.69 35.72
C PHE A 285 -39.86 -5.67 36.84
N GLY A 286 -40.22 -6.90 36.46
CA GLY A 286 -40.27 -8.03 37.37
C GLY A 286 -40.53 -9.31 36.61
N ARG A 287 -39.48 -10.11 36.34
CA ARG A 287 -39.53 -11.56 36.49
C ARG A 287 -38.15 -12.23 36.46
N GLN A 288 -38.06 -13.17 37.37
CA GLN A 288 -36.96 -14.07 37.72
C GLN A 288 -36.51 -14.99 36.58
N LEU A 289 -35.23 -15.33 36.65
CA LEU A 289 -34.63 -16.53 36.09
C LEU A 289 -35.20 -17.79 36.77
N ASP A 290 -35.36 -18.86 36.01
CA ASP A 290 -35.21 -20.23 36.51
C ASP A 290 -34.37 -21.05 35.52
N ALA A 291 -33.56 -21.91 36.11
CA ALA A 291 -32.61 -22.82 35.53
C ALA A 291 -33.25 -24.19 35.28
N ALA A 292 -33.06 -24.72 34.07
CA ALA A 292 -33.09 -26.17 33.89
C ALA A 292 -32.32 -26.58 32.62
N GLN A 293 -31.34 -27.47 32.82
CA GLN A 293 -30.84 -28.49 31.88
C GLN A 293 -29.53 -28.23 31.11
N LEU A 294 -28.43 -28.41 31.85
CA LEU A 294 -27.30 -29.32 31.51
C LEU A 294 -27.82 -30.79 31.52
N ALA A 295 -27.35 -31.80 30.78
CA ALA A 295 -26.13 -32.05 30.00
C ALA A 295 -26.31 -33.25 29.03
N ALA A 296 -25.44 -33.29 28.01
CA ALA A 296 -24.66 -34.42 27.46
C ALA A 296 -25.33 -35.72 26.92
N VAL A 297 -24.87 -36.16 25.74
CA VAL A 297 -23.92 -37.28 25.52
C VAL A 297 -24.07 -37.81 24.09
N VAL A 298 -22.91 -37.92 23.43
CA VAL A 298 -22.65 -38.54 22.13
C VAL A 298 -22.78 -40.06 22.24
N HIS A 299 -23.54 -40.69 21.35
CA HIS A 299 -23.43 -42.13 21.09
C HIS A 299 -22.60 -42.38 19.82
N TYR A 300 -21.53 -43.13 20.06
CA TYR A 300 -20.50 -43.57 19.13
C TYR A 300 -20.90 -44.97 18.62
N GLU A 301 -21.05 -45.13 17.30
CA GLU A 301 -21.06 -46.45 16.67
C GLU A 301 -19.71 -46.73 16.02
N ARG A 302 -19.20 -47.90 16.37
CA ARG A 302 -17.86 -48.40 16.10
C ARG A 302 -17.98 -49.34 14.91
N HIS A 303 -17.59 -48.89 13.72
CA HIS A 303 -17.34 -49.80 12.60
C HIS A 303 -15.83 -49.98 12.39
N SER A 304 -15.45 -51.25 12.42
CA SER A 304 -14.12 -51.82 12.30
C SER A 304 -13.46 -51.50 10.96
N TRP A 305 -12.24 -50.97 11.02
CA TRP A 305 -11.34 -50.94 9.87
C TRP A 305 -10.67 -52.31 9.73
N GLY A 306 -11.03 -53.02 8.65
CA GLY A 306 -10.25 -54.12 8.14
C GLY A 306 -9.07 -53.58 7.34
N HIS A 307 -7.88 -54.13 7.61
CA HIS A 307 -6.69 -53.98 6.80
C HIS A 307 -6.96 -54.45 5.37
N HIS A 308 -6.54 -53.66 4.38
CA HIS A 308 -5.93 -54.19 3.16
C HIS A 308 -4.90 -53.18 2.66
N ASP A 309 -3.63 -53.59 2.77
CA ASP A 309 -2.54 -53.08 1.95
C ASP A 309 -2.90 -53.34 0.50
N ASP A 310 -2.80 -52.32 -0.36
CA ASP A 310 -2.58 -52.51 -1.78
C ASP A 310 -1.85 -51.28 -2.34
N HIS A 311 -0.57 -51.49 -2.62
CA HIS A 311 0.29 -50.57 -3.36
C HIS A 311 -0.16 -50.54 -4.82
N HIS A 312 -0.98 -49.57 -5.20
CA HIS A 312 -1.27 -49.29 -6.61
C HIS A 312 -1.20 -47.79 -6.92
N ASP A 313 -0.42 -47.45 -7.94
CA ASP A 313 -0.33 -46.12 -8.54
C ASP A 313 -1.72 -45.63 -8.97
N HIS A 314 -2.34 -44.75 -8.17
CA HIS A 314 -3.63 -44.15 -8.48
C HIS A 314 -3.45 -42.74 -9.07
N GLY A 315 -4.05 -42.50 -10.23
CA GLY A 315 -4.25 -41.14 -10.75
C GLY A 315 -5.16 -40.30 -9.82
N PRO A 316 -5.36 -39.00 -10.12
CA PRO A 316 -6.12 -38.12 -9.23
C PRO A 316 -7.54 -38.64 -8.96
N ASP A 317 -8.00 -38.42 -7.72
CA ASP A 317 -9.40 -38.62 -7.35
C ASP A 317 -10.35 -37.87 -8.31
N LYS A 318 -11.60 -38.31 -8.41
CA LYS A 318 -12.59 -37.72 -9.32
C LYS A 318 -13.50 -36.72 -8.58
N GLY A 319 -13.99 -35.72 -9.31
CA GLY A 319 -14.97 -34.75 -8.78
C GLY A 319 -14.39 -33.81 -7.72
N LEU A 320 -15.17 -33.51 -6.68
CA LEU A 320 -14.76 -32.61 -5.59
C LEU A 320 -13.64 -33.18 -4.72
N ALA A 321 -13.57 -34.52 -4.57
CA ALA A 321 -12.53 -35.19 -3.80
C ALA A 321 -11.13 -34.86 -4.34
N ARG A 322 -10.99 -34.70 -5.67
CA ARG A 322 -9.76 -34.22 -6.31
C ARG A 322 -9.26 -32.94 -5.67
N TRP A 323 -10.13 -31.96 -5.47
CA TRP A 323 -9.71 -30.63 -5.06
C TRP A 323 -9.57 -30.50 -3.55
N LEU A 324 -10.44 -31.17 -2.77
CA LEU A 324 -10.38 -31.12 -1.31
C LEU A 324 -9.13 -31.84 -0.78
N PHE A 325 -8.87 -33.06 -1.26
CA PHE A 325 -7.87 -33.94 -0.67
C PHE A 325 -6.55 -34.02 -1.47
N THR A 326 -6.41 -33.25 -2.55
CA THR A 326 -5.17 -33.27 -3.36
C THR A 326 -3.96 -32.86 -2.54
N THR A 327 -2.89 -33.63 -2.73
CA THR A 327 -1.54 -33.27 -2.29
C THR A 327 -0.68 -32.77 -3.46
N ASN A 328 -1.20 -32.78 -4.68
CA ASN A 328 -0.45 -32.42 -5.87
C ASN A 328 -0.19 -30.91 -5.94
N HIS A 329 1.07 -30.51 -6.05
CA HIS A 329 1.45 -29.10 -6.15
C HIS A 329 0.76 -28.31 -7.28
N LYS A 330 0.39 -28.95 -8.40
CA LYS A 330 -0.26 -28.27 -9.53
C LYS A 330 -1.75 -28.03 -9.27
N ASP A 331 -2.43 -28.99 -8.67
CA ASP A 331 -3.84 -28.80 -8.28
C ASP A 331 -3.92 -27.75 -7.16
N ILE A 332 -3.04 -27.80 -6.16
CA ILE A 332 -2.94 -26.78 -5.10
C ILE A 332 -2.58 -25.41 -5.69
N GLY A 333 -1.61 -25.34 -6.60
CA GLY A 333 -1.25 -24.11 -7.30
C GLY A 333 -2.43 -23.52 -8.08
N THR A 334 -3.26 -24.37 -8.70
CA THR A 334 -4.48 -23.96 -9.40
C THR A 334 -5.53 -23.42 -8.43
N LEU A 335 -5.70 -24.05 -7.27
CA LEU A 335 -6.58 -23.57 -6.21
C LEU A 335 -6.17 -22.17 -5.72
N TYR A 336 -4.89 -21.96 -5.47
CA TYR A 336 -4.33 -20.65 -5.11
C TYR A 336 -4.62 -19.58 -6.18
N LEU A 337 -4.41 -19.89 -7.47
CA LEU A 337 -4.66 -18.95 -8.56
C LEU A 337 -6.14 -18.57 -8.71
N TRP A 338 -7.06 -19.52 -8.57
CA TRP A 338 -8.50 -19.23 -8.63
C TRP A 338 -9.00 -18.49 -7.39
N PHE A 339 -8.51 -18.86 -6.20
CA PHE A 339 -8.77 -18.14 -4.96
C PHE A 339 -8.32 -16.68 -5.08
N SER A 340 -7.06 -16.48 -5.48
CA SER A 340 -6.46 -15.17 -5.72
C SER A 340 -7.27 -14.35 -6.72
N PHE A 341 -7.65 -14.94 -7.86
CA PHE A 341 -8.44 -14.24 -8.86
C PHE A 341 -9.84 -13.85 -8.34
N THR A 342 -10.44 -14.68 -7.49
CA THR A 342 -11.71 -14.35 -6.83
C THR A 342 -11.55 -13.17 -5.87
N MET A 343 -10.51 -13.19 -5.03
CA MET A 343 -10.18 -12.08 -4.14
C MET A 343 -9.85 -10.80 -4.91
N PHE A 344 -9.14 -10.92 -6.03
CA PHE A 344 -8.84 -9.82 -6.94
C PHE A 344 -10.10 -9.16 -7.49
N LEU A 345 -11.11 -9.95 -7.88
CA LEU A 345 -12.40 -9.39 -8.31
C LEU A 345 -13.15 -8.72 -7.16
N ILE A 346 -13.14 -9.31 -5.95
CA ILE A 346 -13.79 -8.72 -4.77
C ILE A 346 -13.13 -7.38 -4.40
N GLY A 347 -11.80 -7.36 -4.25
CA GLY A 347 -11.03 -6.13 -3.99
C GLY A 347 -11.16 -5.11 -5.12
N GLY A 348 -11.24 -5.57 -6.37
CA GLY A 348 -11.50 -4.73 -7.54
C GLY A 348 -12.87 -4.06 -7.50
N VAL A 349 -13.93 -4.77 -7.10
CA VAL A 349 -15.27 -4.19 -6.90
C VAL A 349 -15.23 -3.12 -5.80
N MET A 350 -14.53 -3.37 -4.68
CA MET A 350 -14.35 -2.34 -3.64
C MET A 350 -13.64 -1.10 -4.17
N ALA A 351 -12.62 -1.25 -5.00
CA ALA A 351 -11.95 -0.12 -5.67
C ALA A 351 -12.91 0.66 -6.59
N LEU A 352 -13.77 -0.04 -7.33
CA LEU A 352 -14.76 0.61 -8.18
C LEU A 352 -15.82 1.36 -7.37
N ILE A 353 -16.22 0.86 -6.19
CA ILE A 353 -17.11 1.59 -5.26
C ILE A 353 -16.45 2.89 -4.81
N ILE A 354 -15.19 2.82 -4.35
CA ILE A 354 -14.40 4.00 -3.95
C ILE A 354 -14.34 5.02 -5.08
N ARG A 355 -14.06 4.57 -6.31
CA ARG A 355 -13.98 5.46 -7.47
C ARG A 355 -15.33 5.98 -7.96
N THR A 356 -16.41 5.26 -7.70
CA THR A 356 -17.76 5.71 -7.98
C THR A 356 -18.15 6.85 -7.04
N GLU A 357 -17.84 6.71 -5.74
CA GLU A 357 -18.05 7.78 -4.75
C GLU A 357 -17.26 9.03 -5.13
N LEU A 358 -15.97 8.86 -5.43
CA LEU A 358 -15.08 9.96 -5.74
C LEU A 358 -15.24 10.51 -7.17
N PHE A 359 -16.27 10.14 -7.92
CA PHE A 359 -16.45 10.61 -9.30
C PHE A 359 -16.74 12.11 -9.38
N GLN A 360 -17.41 12.68 -8.37
CA GLN A 360 -17.72 14.11 -8.24
C GLN A 360 -17.54 14.59 -6.79
N PRO A 361 -17.27 15.89 -6.56
CA PRO A 361 -17.27 16.47 -5.21
C PRO A 361 -18.65 16.39 -4.53
N GLY A 362 -18.66 16.18 -3.22
CA GLY A 362 -19.82 15.88 -2.37
C GLY A 362 -20.02 14.38 -2.16
N LEU A 363 -20.73 13.98 -1.11
CA LEU A 363 -21.12 12.59 -0.88
C LEU A 363 -22.25 12.16 -1.82
N GLN A 364 -22.07 11.04 -2.53
CA GLN A 364 -22.93 10.61 -3.64
C GLN A 364 -23.70 9.31 -3.33
N PHE A 365 -22.98 8.23 -3.03
CA PHE A 365 -23.51 6.86 -3.02
C PHE A 365 -23.27 6.14 -1.71
N VAL A 366 -22.13 6.38 -1.06
CA VAL A 366 -21.75 5.71 0.19
C VAL A 366 -21.49 6.71 1.30
N ASN A 367 -21.79 6.30 2.54
CA ASN A 367 -21.43 7.09 3.70
C ASN A 367 -19.93 6.95 4.02
N PRO A 368 -19.33 7.91 4.76
CA PRO A 368 -17.91 7.91 5.09
C PRO A 368 -17.40 6.64 5.78
N GLU A 369 -18.20 6.05 6.66
CA GLU A 369 -17.86 4.83 7.37
C GLU A 369 -17.72 3.63 6.40
N PHE A 370 -18.70 3.42 5.53
CA PHE A 370 -18.64 2.37 4.53
C PHE A 370 -17.52 2.60 3.51
N PHE A 371 -17.24 3.86 3.15
CA PHE A 371 -16.09 4.22 2.31
C PHE A 371 -14.77 3.78 2.94
N ASN A 372 -14.58 4.03 4.24
CA ASN A 372 -13.40 3.59 4.98
C ASN A 372 -13.33 2.07 5.07
N GLN A 373 -14.46 1.37 5.22
CA GLN A 373 -14.52 -0.08 5.17
C GLN A 373 -14.08 -0.64 3.81
N MET A 374 -14.56 -0.05 2.71
CA MET A 374 -14.13 -0.44 1.36
C MET A 374 -12.65 -0.17 1.14
N THR A 375 -12.14 0.98 1.58
CA THR A 375 -10.71 1.34 1.47
C THR A 375 -9.82 0.38 2.25
N THR A 376 -10.23 0.03 3.48
CA THR A 376 -9.51 -0.89 4.36
C THR A 376 -9.49 -2.31 3.78
N ASN A 377 -10.66 -2.84 3.45
CA ASN A 377 -10.79 -4.20 2.93
C ASN A 377 -10.20 -4.35 1.52
N HIS A 378 -10.28 -3.33 0.66
CA HIS A 378 -9.60 -3.31 -0.62
C HIS A 378 -8.10 -3.56 -0.45
N GLY A 379 -7.43 -2.77 0.40
CA GLY A 379 -5.99 -2.91 0.63
C GLY A 379 -5.62 -4.30 1.18
N LEU A 380 -6.33 -4.75 2.23
CA LEU A 380 -6.10 -6.06 2.86
C LEU A 380 -6.32 -7.23 1.88
N ILE A 381 -7.43 -7.21 1.13
CA ILE A 381 -7.78 -8.28 0.17
C ILE A 381 -6.82 -8.28 -1.01
N MET A 382 -6.43 -7.12 -1.54
CA MET A 382 -5.52 -7.06 -2.68
C MET A 382 -4.13 -7.57 -2.33
N VAL A 383 -3.58 -7.16 -1.18
CA VAL A 383 -2.24 -7.60 -0.73
C VAL A 383 -2.26 -9.07 -0.33
N PHE A 384 -3.03 -9.42 0.70
CA PHE A 384 -2.97 -10.74 1.34
C PHE A 384 -3.83 -11.80 0.66
N GLY A 385 -4.89 -11.39 -0.06
CA GLY A 385 -5.87 -12.30 -0.66
C GLY A 385 -5.66 -12.52 -2.16
N ALA A 386 -5.18 -11.51 -2.87
CA ALA A 386 -4.96 -11.57 -4.31
C ALA A 386 -3.47 -11.75 -4.65
N ILE A 387 -2.62 -10.75 -4.40
CA ILE A 387 -1.25 -10.73 -4.92
C ILE A 387 -0.38 -11.84 -4.30
N MET A 388 -0.33 -11.96 -2.97
CA MET A 388 0.49 -13.01 -2.34
C MET A 388 0.01 -14.42 -2.72
N PRO A 389 -1.30 -14.76 -2.65
CA PRO A 389 -1.76 -16.09 -3.01
C PRO A 389 -1.57 -16.41 -4.51
N ALA A 390 -1.64 -15.42 -5.42
CA ALA A 390 -1.31 -15.64 -6.83
C ALA A 390 0.14 -16.10 -6.97
N PHE A 391 1.07 -15.38 -6.34
CA PHE A 391 2.48 -15.74 -6.35
C PHE A 391 2.70 -17.13 -5.75
N VAL A 392 2.15 -17.43 -4.58
CA VAL A 392 2.26 -18.76 -3.97
C VAL A 392 1.69 -19.84 -4.88
N GLY A 393 0.61 -19.56 -5.62
CA GLY A 393 0.05 -20.43 -6.65
C GLY A 393 1.00 -20.69 -7.82
N LEU A 394 1.67 -19.65 -8.31
CA LEU A 394 2.73 -19.76 -9.32
C LEU A 394 3.93 -20.55 -8.79
N ALA A 395 4.35 -20.32 -7.55
CA ALA A 395 5.44 -21.07 -6.90
C ALA A 395 5.09 -22.56 -6.82
N ASN A 396 3.87 -22.87 -6.38
CA ASN A 396 3.35 -24.22 -6.31
C ASN A 396 3.40 -24.92 -7.67
N TRP A 397 2.99 -24.24 -8.74
CA TRP A 397 3.11 -24.78 -10.09
C TRP A 397 4.58 -24.98 -10.52
N LEU A 398 5.40 -23.94 -10.38
CA LEU A 398 6.67 -23.83 -11.09
C LEU A 398 7.86 -24.37 -10.30
N VAL A 399 7.91 -24.20 -8.97
CA VAL A 399 9.09 -24.56 -8.16
C VAL A 399 9.47 -26.02 -8.35
N PRO A 400 8.58 -27.03 -8.15
CA PRO A 400 8.95 -28.42 -8.37
C PRO A 400 9.39 -28.71 -9.82
N MET A 401 8.72 -28.10 -10.81
CA MET A 401 9.06 -28.34 -12.22
C MET A 401 10.42 -27.74 -12.59
N GLN A 402 10.74 -26.55 -12.09
CA GLN A 402 11.97 -25.84 -12.43
C GLN A 402 13.19 -26.34 -11.65
N VAL A 403 13.01 -26.95 -10.47
CA VAL A 403 14.10 -27.63 -9.76
C VAL A 403 14.25 -29.11 -10.16
N GLY A 404 13.34 -29.65 -10.98
CA GLY A 404 13.37 -31.04 -11.46
C GLY A 404 12.87 -32.06 -10.44
N ALA A 405 11.99 -31.64 -9.52
CA ALA A 405 11.38 -32.47 -8.49
C ALA A 405 10.03 -33.08 -8.94
N PRO A 406 9.60 -34.21 -8.34
CA PRO A 406 8.29 -34.81 -8.62
C PRO A 406 7.11 -34.00 -8.06
N ASP A 407 7.30 -33.38 -6.88
CA ASP A 407 6.30 -32.62 -6.11
C ASP A 407 7.01 -31.69 -5.10
N MET A 408 6.26 -30.97 -4.26
CA MET A 408 6.76 -30.21 -3.10
C MET A 408 7.22 -31.15 -1.97
N ALA A 409 8.10 -30.66 -1.08
CA ALA A 409 8.67 -31.45 0.02
C ALA A 409 7.65 -31.88 1.09
N LEU A 410 6.63 -31.05 1.36
CA LEU A 410 5.60 -31.28 2.38
C LEU A 410 4.19 -31.20 1.76
N PRO A 411 3.77 -32.17 0.92
CA PRO A 411 2.53 -32.08 0.15
C PRO A 411 1.24 -31.92 0.97
N ARG A 412 1.17 -32.55 2.15
CA ARG A 412 -0.01 -32.43 3.04
C ARG A 412 -0.08 -31.09 3.76
N MET A 413 1.06 -30.56 4.19
CA MET A 413 1.14 -29.21 4.77
C MET A 413 0.79 -28.16 3.71
N ASN A 414 1.18 -28.40 2.47
CA ASN A 414 0.81 -27.56 1.33
C ASN A 414 -0.71 -27.44 1.16
N ASN A 415 -1.42 -28.58 1.22
CA ASN A 415 -2.89 -28.61 1.15
C ASN A 415 -3.51 -27.81 2.33
N LEU A 416 -3.03 -28.04 3.55
CA LEU A 416 -3.50 -27.31 4.73
C LEU A 416 -3.24 -25.80 4.61
N SER A 417 -2.07 -25.41 4.11
CA SER A 417 -1.71 -24.00 3.93
C SER A 417 -2.68 -23.28 3.00
N PHE A 418 -3.15 -23.94 1.92
CA PHE A 418 -4.19 -23.37 1.06
C PHE A 418 -5.52 -23.22 1.79
N TRP A 419 -6.03 -24.29 2.40
CA TRP A 419 -7.39 -24.32 2.93
C TRP A 419 -7.65 -23.32 4.06
N ILE A 420 -6.61 -22.90 4.78
CA ILE A 420 -6.73 -21.86 5.80
C ILE A 420 -7.14 -20.50 5.20
N LEU A 421 -6.72 -20.19 3.97
CA LEU A 421 -6.98 -18.88 3.35
C LEU A 421 -8.47 -18.62 3.08
N PRO A 422 -9.24 -19.51 2.42
CA PRO A 422 -10.68 -19.32 2.28
C PRO A 422 -11.41 -19.07 3.60
N PHE A 423 -11.03 -19.74 4.69
CA PHE A 423 -11.63 -19.50 6.00
C PHE A 423 -11.22 -18.15 6.58
N ALA A 424 -9.94 -17.77 6.48
CA ALA A 424 -9.46 -16.47 6.96
C ALA A 424 -10.17 -15.30 6.27
N PHE A 425 -10.25 -15.34 4.94
CA PHE A 425 -10.94 -14.30 4.16
C PHE A 425 -12.46 -14.37 4.30
N GLY A 426 -13.03 -15.57 4.46
CA GLY A 426 -14.45 -15.73 4.77
C GLY A 426 -14.83 -15.05 6.08
N ILE A 427 -14.00 -15.23 7.12
CA ILE A 427 -14.15 -14.55 8.41
C ILE A 427 -14.04 -13.03 8.23
N MET A 428 -12.98 -12.55 7.56
CA MET A 428 -12.80 -11.11 7.36
C MET A 428 -13.95 -10.47 6.57
N ILE A 429 -14.37 -11.08 5.46
CA ILE A 429 -15.48 -10.55 4.62
C ILE A 429 -16.81 -10.62 5.37
N SER A 430 -17.02 -11.63 6.23
CA SER A 430 -18.25 -11.74 7.02
C SER A 430 -18.51 -10.52 7.92
N THR A 431 -17.45 -9.81 8.33
CA THR A 431 -17.57 -8.59 9.16
C THR A 431 -18.40 -7.49 8.49
N LEU A 432 -18.39 -7.40 7.16
CA LEU A 432 -19.20 -6.43 6.40
C LEU A 432 -20.72 -6.65 6.57
N PHE A 433 -21.12 -7.83 7.04
CA PHE A 433 -22.53 -8.19 7.26
C PHE A 433 -22.91 -8.23 8.75
N MET A 434 -21.99 -7.88 9.65
CA MET A 434 -22.23 -7.81 11.09
C MET A 434 -22.72 -6.40 11.48
N GLU A 435 -23.42 -6.29 12.60
CA GLU A 435 -23.93 -4.99 13.09
C GLU A 435 -22.81 -3.96 13.31
N GLY A 436 -21.64 -4.41 13.78
CA GLY A 436 -20.46 -3.56 13.94
C GLY A 436 -19.75 -3.14 12.64
N GLY A 437 -20.14 -3.68 11.49
CA GLY A 437 -19.48 -3.41 10.20
C GLY A 437 -18.09 -4.04 10.08
N GLY A 438 -17.42 -3.81 8.94
CA GLY A 438 -16.06 -4.31 8.71
C GLY A 438 -14.96 -3.39 9.24
N PRO A 439 -13.68 -3.81 9.19
CA PRO A 439 -12.53 -2.96 9.49
C PRO A 439 -12.56 -1.64 8.72
N ASN A 440 -12.34 -0.50 9.40
CA ASN A 440 -12.52 0.86 8.87
C ASN A 440 -11.33 1.80 9.15
N PHE A 441 -10.17 1.25 9.49
CA PHE A 441 -8.98 1.97 9.97
C PHE A 441 -7.79 1.94 8.98
N GLY A 442 -8.05 1.60 7.72
CA GLY A 442 -7.04 1.45 6.67
C GLY A 442 -6.26 0.13 6.79
N TRP A 443 -5.64 -0.32 5.70
CA TRP A 443 -4.90 -1.59 5.69
C TRP A 443 -3.66 -1.62 6.61
N THR A 444 -3.24 -0.46 7.11
CA THR A 444 -2.15 -0.28 8.07
C THR A 444 -2.61 -0.40 9.52
N PHE A 445 -3.93 -0.28 9.77
CA PHE A 445 -4.60 -0.50 11.05
C PHE A 445 -3.84 0.08 12.26
N TYR A 446 -3.46 1.36 12.16
CA TYR A 446 -2.73 2.03 13.23
C TYR A 446 -3.53 2.10 14.52
N ALA A 447 -2.86 1.81 15.64
CA ALA A 447 -3.36 2.15 16.95
C ALA A 447 -3.23 3.68 17.19
N PRO A 448 -4.15 4.30 17.94
CA PRO A 448 -5.25 3.66 18.67
C PRO A 448 -6.55 3.50 17.86
N LEU A 449 -6.59 3.93 16.59
CA LEU A 449 -7.82 3.83 15.78
C LEU A 449 -8.28 2.37 15.61
N SER A 450 -7.35 1.44 15.44
CA SER A 450 -7.63 0.00 15.28
C SER A 450 -7.76 -0.77 16.61
N THR A 451 -7.62 -0.09 17.75
CA THR A 451 -7.80 -0.69 19.07
C THR A 451 -8.98 -0.02 19.78
N THR A 452 -8.79 1.15 20.36
CA THR A 452 -9.76 1.87 21.18
C THR A 452 -11.00 2.30 20.40
N TYR A 453 -10.85 2.62 19.11
CA TYR A 453 -11.91 3.15 18.25
C TYR A 453 -12.37 2.17 17.17
N ALA A 454 -11.94 0.91 17.26
CA ALA A 454 -12.25 -0.10 16.27
C ALA A 454 -13.72 -0.55 16.38
N PRO A 455 -14.33 -1.01 15.28
CA PRO A 455 -15.64 -1.65 15.34
C PRO A 455 -15.60 -2.92 16.20
N ASP A 456 -16.72 -3.28 16.82
CA ASP A 456 -16.84 -4.48 17.68
C ASP A 456 -16.43 -5.78 16.97
N SER A 457 -16.48 -5.81 15.63
CA SER A 457 -16.07 -6.92 14.77
C SER A 457 -14.56 -7.09 14.63
N VAL A 458 -13.72 -6.17 15.14
CA VAL A 458 -12.26 -6.16 14.95
C VAL A 458 -11.59 -7.46 15.38
N THR A 459 -12.16 -8.17 16.35
CA THR A 459 -11.67 -9.47 16.80
C THR A 459 -11.64 -10.50 15.67
N PHE A 460 -12.65 -10.50 14.79
CA PHE A 460 -12.69 -11.38 13.61
C PHE A 460 -11.56 -11.05 12.62
N PHE A 461 -11.28 -9.77 12.43
CA PHE A 461 -10.13 -9.32 11.65
C PHE A 461 -8.81 -9.82 12.25
N ILE A 462 -8.60 -9.66 13.56
CA ILE A 462 -7.39 -10.14 14.25
C ILE A 462 -7.21 -11.65 14.04
N PHE A 463 -8.26 -12.45 14.21
CA PHE A 463 -8.19 -13.90 13.96
C PHE A 463 -7.92 -14.22 12.49
N ALA A 464 -8.53 -13.50 11.55
CA ALA A 464 -8.26 -13.68 10.12
C ALA A 464 -6.78 -13.42 9.81
N VAL A 465 -6.17 -12.37 10.35
CA VAL A 465 -4.74 -12.06 10.16
C VAL A 465 -3.83 -13.17 10.69
N HIS A 466 -4.12 -13.73 11.86
CA HIS A 466 -3.36 -14.87 12.39
C HIS A 466 -3.43 -16.10 11.46
N LEU A 467 -4.62 -16.40 10.93
CA LEU A 467 -4.81 -17.51 9.99
C LEU A 467 -4.04 -17.29 8.68
N MET A 468 -4.09 -16.08 8.11
CA MET A 468 -3.32 -15.72 6.92
C MET A 468 -1.81 -15.86 7.15
N GLY A 469 -1.31 -15.42 8.32
CA GLY A 469 0.09 -15.57 8.72
C GLY A 469 0.52 -17.03 8.85
N ALA A 470 -0.30 -17.87 9.50
CA ALA A 470 -0.02 -19.31 9.64
C ALA A 470 0.08 -20.02 8.28
N SER A 471 -0.86 -19.72 7.36
CA SER A 471 -0.82 -20.22 5.98
C SER A 471 0.50 -19.86 5.29
N SER A 472 0.90 -18.59 5.40
CA SER A 472 2.10 -18.06 4.74
C SER A 472 3.40 -18.69 5.27
N ILE A 473 3.51 -18.89 6.59
CA ILE A 473 4.66 -19.55 7.22
C ILE A 473 4.78 -21.01 6.75
N MET A 474 3.68 -21.76 6.72
CA MET A 474 3.68 -23.15 6.24
C MET A 474 4.08 -23.25 4.76
N GLY A 475 3.55 -22.36 3.92
CA GLY A 475 3.93 -22.28 2.51
C GLY A 475 5.42 -21.98 2.32
N ALA A 476 5.96 -21.02 3.07
CA ALA A 476 7.36 -20.64 3.02
C ALA A 476 8.31 -21.78 3.42
N ILE A 477 8.02 -22.49 4.53
CA ILE A 477 8.80 -23.65 4.96
C ILE A 477 8.83 -24.73 3.87
N ASN A 478 7.66 -25.00 3.26
CA ASN A 478 7.55 -26.00 2.20
C ASN A 478 8.36 -25.62 0.95
N ILE A 479 8.34 -24.35 0.53
CA ILE A 479 9.15 -23.85 -0.59
C ILE A 479 10.65 -24.00 -0.30
N ILE A 480 11.11 -23.59 0.88
CA ILE A 480 12.53 -23.71 1.27
C ILE A 480 12.97 -25.17 1.26
N ALA A 481 12.20 -26.05 1.90
CA ALA A 481 12.50 -27.47 1.96
C ALA A 481 12.57 -28.10 0.55
N THR A 482 11.68 -27.68 -0.35
CA THR A 482 11.67 -28.15 -1.75
C THR A 482 12.91 -27.67 -2.50
N ILE A 483 13.21 -26.37 -2.48
CA ILE A 483 14.33 -25.79 -3.23
C ILE A 483 15.67 -26.31 -2.70
N LEU A 484 15.86 -26.43 -1.40
CA LEU A 484 17.17 -26.80 -0.85
C LEU A 484 17.44 -28.32 -0.95
N ASN A 485 16.41 -29.16 -0.79
CA ASN A 485 16.59 -30.60 -0.63
C ASN A 485 16.18 -31.45 -1.86
N MET A 486 15.38 -30.92 -2.80
CA MET A 486 14.80 -31.71 -3.89
C MET A 486 15.25 -31.31 -5.30
N ARG A 487 16.29 -30.48 -5.42
CA ARG A 487 16.88 -30.12 -6.72
C ARG A 487 17.42 -31.34 -7.46
N ALA A 488 17.29 -31.31 -8.78
CA ALA A 488 17.88 -32.29 -9.67
C ALA A 488 19.41 -32.38 -9.46
N PRO A 489 19.99 -33.60 -9.52
CA PRO A 489 21.43 -33.78 -9.38
C PRO A 489 22.22 -32.90 -10.36
N GLY A 490 23.19 -32.15 -9.85
CA GLY A 490 24.03 -31.22 -10.63
C GLY A 490 23.52 -29.78 -10.69
N MET A 491 22.32 -29.47 -10.20
CA MET A 491 21.84 -28.10 -10.03
C MET A 491 22.39 -27.46 -8.75
N THR A 492 23.52 -26.77 -8.85
CA THR A 492 24.04 -25.92 -7.77
C THR A 492 23.15 -24.67 -7.59
N LEU A 493 23.30 -23.95 -6.46
CA LEU A 493 22.56 -22.71 -6.20
C LEU A 493 22.66 -21.69 -7.35
N MET A 494 23.87 -21.40 -7.82
CA MET A 494 24.09 -20.47 -8.95
C MET A 494 23.70 -21.02 -10.32
N LYS A 495 23.13 -22.23 -10.40
CA LYS A 495 22.56 -22.80 -11.63
C LYS A 495 21.03 -22.77 -11.65
N MET A 496 20.39 -22.32 -10.56
CA MET A 496 18.93 -22.25 -10.46
C MET A 496 18.37 -21.10 -11.32
N PRO A 497 17.18 -21.24 -11.91
CA PRO A 497 16.50 -20.11 -12.56
C PRO A 497 16.29 -18.94 -11.60
N LEU A 498 16.23 -17.71 -12.12
CA LEU A 498 16.08 -16.53 -11.26
C LEU A 498 14.76 -16.54 -10.49
N PHE A 499 13.68 -17.10 -11.06
CA PHE A 499 12.41 -17.28 -10.36
C PHE A 499 12.56 -18.11 -9.08
N ILE A 500 13.39 -19.17 -9.12
CA ILE A 500 13.67 -20.01 -7.95
C ILE A 500 14.48 -19.24 -6.90
N TRP A 501 15.47 -18.44 -7.30
CA TRP A 501 16.20 -17.56 -6.39
C TRP A 501 15.29 -16.54 -5.70
N THR A 502 14.44 -15.87 -6.48
CA THR A 502 13.51 -14.88 -5.93
C THR A 502 12.54 -15.53 -4.94
N TRP A 503 12.06 -16.75 -5.20
CA TRP A 503 11.20 -17.48 -4.28
C TRP A 503 11.91 -17.98 -3.02
N LEU A 504 13.17 -18.42 -3.14
CA LEU A 504 13.96 -18.82 -1.99
C LEU A 504 14.09 -17.64 -1.01
N ILE A 505 14.41 -16.46 -1.54
CA ILE A 505 14.53 -15.23 -0.75
C ILE A 505 13.17 -14.81 -0.19
N THR A 506 12.11 -14.78 -1.00
CA THR A 506 10.75 -14.48 -0.56
C THR A 506 10.31 -15.39 0.60
N ALA A 507 10.61 -16.69 0.54
CA ALA A 507 10.25 -17.63 1.59
C ALA A 507 11.01 -17.37 2.91
N TYR A 508 12.29 -17.00 2.85
CA TYR A 508 13.03 -16.60 4.06
C TYR A 508 12.51 -15.29 4.65
N LEU A 509 12.19 -14.30 3.80
CA LEU A 509 11.58 -13.04 4.24
C LEU A 509 10.25 -13.32 4.97
N LEU A 510 9.37 -14.14 4.39
CA LEU A 510 8.09 -14.53 5.01
C LEU A 510 8.27 -15.12 6.40
N ILE A 511 9.22 -16.05 6.59
CA ILE A 511 9.49 -16.64 7.91
C ILE A 511 9.98 -15.59 8.92
N ALA A 512 10.79 -14.63 8.46
CA ALA A 512 11.36 -13.61 9.32
C ALA A 512 10.33 -12.57 9.79
N VAL A 513 9.35 -12.22 8.94
CA VAL A 513 8.47 -11.05 9.20
C VAL A 513 7.05 -11.40 9.64
N MET A 514 6.52 -12.57 9.24
CA MET A 514 5.17 -12.98 9.64
C MET A 514 4.97 -13.07 11.16
N PRO A 515 5.95 -13.53 11.97
CA PRO A 515 5.82 -13.51 13.42
C PRO A 515 5.71 -12.09 14.00
N VAL A 516 6.29 -11.08 13.34
CA VAL A 516 6.22 -9.68 13.79
C VAL A 516 4.81 -9.13 13.60
N LEU A 517 4.19 -9.39 12.44
CA LEU A 517 2.77 -9.04 12.22
C LEU A 517 1.86 -9.74 13.23
N ALA A 518 2.05 -11.04 13.46
CA ALA A 518 1.29 -11.80 14.46
C ALA A 518 1.46 -11.20 15.86
N GLY A 519 2.67 -10.76 16.21
CA GLY A 519 2.95 -10.02 17.44
C GLY A 519 2.12 -8.74 17.54
N ALA A 520 2.11 -7.90 16.49
CA ALA A 520 1.33 -6.67 16.44
C ALA A 520 -0.16 -6.92 16.71
N VAL A 521 -0.79 -7.83 15.97
CA VAL A 521 -2.23 -8.12 16.15
C VAL A 521 -2.54 -8.88 17.44
N THR A 522 -1.56 -9.60 18.03
CA THR A 522 -1.70 -10.17 19.38
C THR A 522 -1.69 -9.08 20.45
N MET A 523 -0.78 -8.10 20.36
CA MET A 523 -0.77 -6.95 21.27
C MET A 523 -2.05 -6.13 21.15
N MET A 524 -2.59 -5.95 19.93
CA MET A 524 -3.91 -5.33 19.74
C MET A 524 -5.01 -6.11 20.45
N LEU A 525 -5.03 -7.44 20.32
CA LEU A 525 -6.01 -8.29 21.00
C LEU A 525 -5.94 -8.10 22.53
N PHE A 526 -4.73 -7.98 23.07
CA PHE A 526 -4.50 -7.78 24.51
C PHE A 526 -4.92 -6.39 24.99
N ASP A 527 -4.65 -5.34 24.21
CA ASP A 527 -5.08 -3.98 24.53
C ASP A 527 -6.62 -3.87 24.51
N ILE A 528 -7.30 -4.59 23.59
CA ILE A 528 -8.77 -4.56 23.48
C ILE A 528 -9.45 -5.39 24.57
N HIS A 529 -8.98 -6.62 24.83
CA HIS A 529 -9.74 -7.60 25.65
C HIS A 529 -9.13 -7.92 27.01
N PHE A 530 -7.85 -7.64 27.22
CA PHE A 530 -7.11 -8.06 28.41
C PHE A 530 -6.57 -6.89 29.24
N GLY A 531 -6.91 -5.65 28.86
CA GLY A 531 -6.59 -4.45 29.62
C GLY A 531 -5.09 -4.10 29.65
N THR A 532 -4.32 -4.59 28.67
CA THR A 532 -2.95 -4.10 28.48
C THR A 532 -2.94 -2.71 27.88
N SER A 533 -1.77 -2.09 27.80
CA SER A 533 -1.61 -0.76 27.21
C SER A 533 -0.30 -0.70 26.44
N PHE A 534 -0.11 -1.61 25.48
CA PHE A 534 1.05 -1.59 24.59
C PHE A 534 1.05 -0.31 23.76
N PHE A 535 -0.11 0.07 23.20
CA PHE A 535 -0.23 1.20 22.27
C PHE A 535 -1.08 2.35 22.82
N ASN A 536 -1.65 2.20 24.01
CA ASN A 536 -2.46 3.24 24.65
C ASN A 536 -1.59 4.21 25.46
N ALA A 537 -1.45 5.43 24.96
CA ALA A 537 -0.71 6.51 25.61
C ALA A 537 -1.18 6.80 27.05
N ALA A 538 -2.48 6.78 27.32
CA ALA A 538 -3.03 7.05 28.65
C ALA A 538 -2.62 5.99 29.69
N GLY A 539 -2.29 4.77 29.23
CA GLY A 539 -1.77 3.68 30.06
C GLY A 539 -0.24 3.59 30.09
N GLY A 540 0.47 4.56 29.49
CA GLY A 540 1.94 4.58 29.37
C GLY A 540 2.50 3.81 28.16
N GLY A 541 1.64 3.36 27.24
CA GLY A 541 2.03 2.76 25.96
C GLY A 541 2.40 3.81 24.91
N ASP A 542 2.81 3.34 23.72
CA ASP A 542 3.26 4.21 22.63
C ASP A 542 2.54 3.87 21.30
N PRO A 543 1.69 4.76 20.77
CA PRO A 543 1.09 4.59 19.45
C PRO A 543 2.10 4.49 18.30
N VAL A 544 3.28 5.14 18.38
CA VAL A 544 4.31 5.09 17.33
C VAL A 544 5.07 3.76 17.36
N MET A 545 5.17 3.11 18.52
CA MET A 545 5.67 1.74 18.62
C MET A 545 4.86 0.79 17.72
N PHE A 546 3.53 0.97 17.64
CA PHE A 546 2.69 0.21 16.72
C PHE A 546 3.20 0.33 15.28
N GLN A 547 3.42 1.56 14.81
CA GLN A 547 3.87 1.83 13.44
C GLN A 547 5.24 1.20 13.17
N HIS A 548 6.19 1.28 14.11
CA HIS A 548 7.49 0.64 13.96
C HIS A 548 7.37 -0.88 13.79
N ILE A 549 6.54 -1.55 14.60
CA ILE A 549 6.35 -3.01 14.51
C ILE A 549 5.65 -3.36 13.21
N PHE A 550 4.59 -2.64 12.86
CA PHE A 550 3.85 -2.86 11.62
C PHE A 550 4.75 -2.69 10.39
N TRP A 551 5.55 -1.61 10.31
CA TRP A 551 6.40 -1.38 9.13
C TRP A 551 7.66 -2.22 9.09
N PHE A 552 8.19 -2.63 10.24
CA PHE A 552 9.26 -3.64 10.28
C PHE A 552 8.82 -4.93 9.60
N PHE A 553 7.53 -5.27 9.68
CA PHE A 553 6.90 -6.27 8.85
C PHE A 553 6.60 -5.76 7.42
N GLY A 554 5.90 -4.64 7.31
CA GLY A 554 5.24 -4.17 6.09
C GLY A 554 6.20 -3.78 4.98
N HIS A 555 7.39 -3.26 5.30
CA HIS A 555 8.35 -2.90 4.26
C HIS A 555 9.05 -4.13 3.64
N PRO A 556 9.57 -5.11 4.39
CA PRO A 556 9.92 -6.41 3.82
C PRO A 556 8.78 -7.07 3.03
N GLU A 557 7.54 -6.93 3.49
CA GLU A 557 6.37 -7.48 2.81
C GLU A 557 6.17 -6.93 1.39
N VAL A 558 6.44 -5.64 1.15
CA VAL A 558 6.38 -5.12 -0.23
C VAL A 558 7.43 -5.76 -1.14
N TYR A 559 8.57 -6.20 -0.62
CA TYR A 559 9.53 -6.98 -1.41
C TYR A 559 9.10 -8.42 -1.62
N ILE A 560 8.48 -9.05 -0.62
CA ILE A 560 7.85 -10.37 -0.77
C ILE A 560 6.87 -10.37 -1.95
N MET A 561 6.15 -9.27 -2.16
CA MET A 561 5.24 -9.09 -3.30
C MET A 561 5.92 -8.79 -4.64
N ILE A 562 7.12 -8.20 -4.69
CA ILE A 562 7.76 -7.82 -5.97
C ILE A 562 8.86 -8.77 -6.44
N LEU A 563 9.54 -9.46 -5.53
CA LEU A 563 10.66 -10.35 -5.89
C LEU A 563 10.22 -11.48 -6.85
N PRO A 564 9.08 -12.18 -6.64
CA PRO A 564 8.62 -13.19 -7.59
C PRO A 564 8.30 -12.61 -8.98
N ALA A 565 7.80 -11.36 -9.05
CA ALA A 565 7.57 -10.66 -10.31
C ALA A 565 8.87 -10.52 -11.10
N PHE A 566 9.97 -10.14 -10.43
CA PHE A 566 11.28 -10.06 -11.04
C PHE A 566 11.75 -11.38 -11.64
N GLY A 567 11.47 -12.49 -10.95
CA GLY A 567 11.73 -13.84 -11.44
C GLY A 567 10.96 -14.15 -12.74
N ILE A 568 9.66 -13.84 -12.77
CA ILE A 568 8.79 -14.07 -13.94
C ILE A 568 9.29 -13.28 -15.16
N ILE A 569 9.56 -11.99 -14.98
CA ILE A 569 10.01 -11.10 -16.06
C ILE A 569 11.35 -11.57 -16.62
N SER A 570 12.21 -12.13 -15.76
CA SER A 570 13.50 -12.67 -16.14
C SER A 570 13.42 -14.01 -16.89
N HIS A 571 12.26 -14.66 -16.96
CA HIS A 571 12.00 -15.76 -17.90
C HIS A 571 11.40 -15.27 -19.22
N ILE A 572 10.46 -14.33 -19.14
CA ILE A 572 9.70 -13.85 -20.30
C ILE A 572 10.61 -13.06 -21.26
N ILE A 573 11.39 -12.11 -20.76
CA ILE A 573 12.22 -11.25 -21.61
C ILE A 573 13.24 -12.08 -22.42
N PRO A 574 14.06 -12.96 -21.82
CA PRO A 574 14.97 -13.82 -22.59
C PRO A 574 14.25 -14.70 -23.62
N ALA A 575 13.08 -15.25 -23.28
CA ALA A 575 12.35 -16.15 -24.16
C ALA A 575 11.89 -15.47 -25.46
N PHE A 576 11.41 -14.22 -25.38
CA PHE A 576 10.95 -13.48 -26.55
C PHE A 576 12.04 -12.61 -27.19
N ALA A 577 13.12 -12.28 -26.48
CA ALA A 577 14.32 -11.65 -27.03
C ALA A 577 15.29 -12.67 -27.65
N ARG A 578 15.12 -13.97 -27.40
CA ARG A 578 16.02 -15.06 -27.86
C ARG A 578 17.49 -14.82 -27.48
N LYS A 579 17.71 -14.16 -26.35
CA LYS A 579 19.03 -13.81 -25.81
C LYS A 579 19.08 -14.23 -24.35
N THR A 580 20.18 -14.85 -23.93
CA THR A 580 20.39 -15.23 -22.52
C THR A 580 20.29 -14.00 -21.63
N LEU A 581 19.73 -14.17 -20.43
CA LEU A 581 19.59 -13.11 -19.44
C LEU A 581 20.94 -12.45 -19.18
N PHE A 582 21.00 -11.13 -19.34
CA PHE A 582 22.22 -10.38 -19.11
C PHE A 582 22.50 -10.24 -17.59
N GLY A 583 23.73 -10.53 -17.17
CA GLY A 583 24.20 -10.28 -15.81
C GLY A 583 23.50 -11.12 -14.74
N TYR A 584 23.30 -12.43 -14.97
CA TYR A 584 22.62 -13.33 -14.03
C TYR A 584 23.19 -13.23 -12.60
N ASP A 585 24.52 -13.30 -12.44
CA ASP A 585 25.17 -13.19 -11.12
C ASP A 585 24.84 -11.86 -10.44
N SER A 586 24.97 -10.75 -11.18
CA SER A 586 24.62 -9.41 -10.68
C SER A 586 23.16 -9.30 -10.27
N MET A 587 22.23 -9.98 -10.97
CA MET A 587 20.82 -10.03 -10.58
C MET A 587 20.60 -10.81 -9.28
N VAL A 588 21.26 -11.96 -9.11
CA VAL A 588 21.17 -12.75 -7.87
C VAL A 588 21.68 -11.94 -6.68
N TYR A 589 22.84 -11.29 -6.83
CA TYR A 589 23.37 -10.40 -5.79
C TYR A 589 22.46 -9.21 -5.51
N ALA A 590 21.89 -8.58 -6.54
CA ALA A 590 20.94 -7.49 -6.35
C ALA A 590 19.70 -7.90 -5.56
N VAL A 591 19.11 -9.07 -5.86
CA VAL A 591 17.96 -9.59 -5.11
C VAL A 591 18.33 -9.92 -3.65
N ALA A 592 19.53 -10.47 -3.41
CA ALA A 592 20.02 -10.71 -2.06
C ALA A 592 20.28 -9.41 -1.28
N SER A 593 20.83 -8.37 -1.93
CA SER A 593 21.02 -7.05 -1.33
C SER A 593 19.69 -6.39 -0.96
N ILE A 594 18.67 -6.50 -1.80
CA ILE A 594 17.31 -6.01 -1.50
C ILE A 594 16.75 -6.69 -0.25
N ALA A 595 16.92 -8.01 -0.14
CA ALA A 595 16.44 -8.78 1.01
C ALA A 595 17.12 -8.40 2.33
N PHE A 596 18.39 -7.99 2.30
CA PHE A 596 19.06 -7.45 3.47
C PHE A 596 18.60 -6.03 3.79
N LEU A 597 18.61 -5.15 2.78
CA LEU A 597 18.23 -3.75 2.94
C LEU A 597 16.78 -3.58 3.40
N SER A 598 15.88 -4.51 3.04
CA SER A 598 14.47 -4.45 3.42
C SER A 598 14.24 -4.38 4.94
N PHE A 599 15.16 -4.90 5.75
CA PHE A 599 15.07 -4.86 7.21
C PHE A 599 15.63 -3.60 7.85
N ILE A 600 16.20 -2.66 7.09
CA ILE A 600 16.84 -1.44 7.63
C ILE A 600 16.32 -0.14 7.00
N VAL A 601 15.13 -0.18 6.40
CA VAL A 601 14.52 0.97 5.70
C VAL A 601 13.09 1.26 6.14
N TRP A 602 12.48 0.45 7.01
CA TRP A 602 11.03 0.48 7.26
C TRP A 602 10.48 1.84 7.70
N ALA A 603 11.26 2.63 8.45
CA ALA A 603 10.78 3.87 9.03
C ALA A 603 10.64 5.02 8.02
N HIS A 604 10.96 4.83 6.73
CA HIS A 604 10.56 5.81 5.71
C HIS A 604 9.04 5.95 5.57
N HIS A 605 8.26 4.98 6.07
CA HIS A 605 6.80 5.10 6.17
C HIS A 605 6.35 5.95 7.35
N MET A 606 7.28 6.52 8.10
CA MET A 606 7.04 7.19 9.39
C MET A 606 7.73 8.56 9.44
N PHE A 607 8.16 9.13 8.32
CA PHE A 607 8.95 10.36 8.31
C PHE A 607 8.23 11.56 8.95
N THR A 608 6.89 11.57 9.00
CA THR A 608 6.09 12.63 9.62
C THR A 608 5.81 12.42 11.11
N VAL A 609 6.12 11.26 11.72
CA VAL A 609 5.72 10.95 13.11
C VAL A 609 6.50 11.72 14.19
N GLY A 610 7.53 12.48 13.79
CA GLY A 610 8.40 13.22 14.71
C GLY A 610 9.63 12.45 15.18
N MET A 611 10.12 11.48 14.41
CA MET A 611 11.38 10.79 14.72
C MET A 611 12.55 11.78 14.87
N PRO A 612 13.55 11.49 15.72
CA PRO A 612 14.76 12.31 15.83
C PRO A 612 15.49 12.44 14.48
N LEU A 613 16.14 13.60 14.26
CA LEU A 613 16.86 13.91 13.02
C LEU A 613 17.86 12.82 12.59
N ALA A 614 18.60 12.23 13.54
CA ALA A 614 19.53 11.14 13.25
C ALA A 614 18.84 9.91 12.65
N GLY A 615 17.63 9.58 13.13
CA GLY A 615 16.80 8.50 12.59
C GLY A 615 16.32 8.83 11.18
N GLN A 616 15.80 10.05 10.98
CA GLN A 616 15.35 10.53 9.66
C GLN A 616 16.47 10.38 8.61
N LEU A 617 17.67 10.87 8.91
CA LEU A 617 18.83 10.81 8.01
C LEU A 617 19.25 9.36 7.72
N PHE A 618 19.29 8.50 8.74
CA PHE A 618 19.63 7.09 8.55
C PHE A 618 18.67 6.41 7.56
N PHE A 619 17.36 6.52 7.79
CA PHE A 619 16.34 5.88 6.97
C PHE A 619 16.22 6.51 5.58
N MET A 620 16.45 7.81 5.44
CA MET A 620 16.56 8.48 4.14
C MET A 620 17.68 7.85 3.30
N TYR A 621 18.90 7.80 3.84
CA TYR A 621 20.05 7.27 3.11
C TYR A 621 19.91 5.77 2.79
N THR A 622 19.49 4.95 3.75
CA THR A 622 19.33 3.50 3.51
C THR A 622 18.23 3.22 2.48
N THR A 623 17.15 4.00 2.46
CA THR A 623 16.09 3.86 1.45
C THR A 623 16.57 4.28 0.07
N MET A 624 17.31 5.39 -0.05
CA MET A 624 17.93 5.80 -1.31
C MET A 624 18.83 4.71 -1.89
N LEU A 625 19.60 4.01 -1.05
CA LEU A 625 20.49 2.92 -1.47
C LEU A 625 19.77 1.75 -2.17
N ILE A 626 18.49 1.50 -1.86
CA ILE A 626 17.72 0.43 -2.52
C ILE A 626 17.49 0.70 -4.02
N ALA A 627 17.52 1.96 -4.45
CA ALA A 627 17.40 2.31 -5.86
C ALA A 627 18.53 1.69 -6.71
N ILE A 628 19.70 1.42 -6.13
CA ILE A 628 20.85 0.83 -6.84
C ILE A 628 20.58 -0.62 -7.29
N PRO A 629 20.35 -1.61 -6.39
CA PRO A 629 20.11 -2.99 -6.82
C PRO A 629 18.84 -3.11 -7.68
N THR A 630 17.84 -2.26 -7.45
CA THR A 630 16.64 -2.22 -8.30
C THR A 630 16.96 -1.72 -9.70
N GLY A 631 17.73 -0.63 -9.82
CA GLY A 631 18.18 -0.06 -11.08
C GLY A 631 19.03 -1.05 -11.89
N VAL A 632 19.99 -1.75 -11.26
CA VAL A 632 20.81 -2.79 -11.91
C VAL A 632 19.94 -3.80 -12.66
N LYS A 633 18.81 -4.22 -12.08
CA LYS A 633 17.90 -5.18 -12.73
C LYS A 633 17.18 -4.58 -13.94
N VAL A 634 16.73 -3.32 -13.86
CA VAL A 634 16.14 -2.60 -15.00
C VAL A 634 17.14 -2.51 -16.16
N PHE A 635 18.39 -2.17 -15.85
CA PHE A 635 19.45 -2.13 -16.87
C PHE A 635 19.75 -3.51 -17.45
N ASN A 636 19.81 -4.56 -16.64
CA ASN A 636 20.03 -5.93 -17.11
C ASN A 636 18.90 -6.42 -18.04
N TRP A 637 17.62 -6.14 -17.73
CA TRP A 637 16.52 -6.46 -18.64
C TRP A 637 16.61 -5.66 -19.95
N THR A 638 16.96 -4.38 -19.85
CA THR A 638 17.18 -3.52 -21.02
C THR A 638 18.33 -4.06 -21.88
N ALA A 639 19.44 -4.49 -21.28
CA ALA A 639 20.58 -5.09 -21.95
C ALA A 639 20.26 -6.48 -22.55
N THR A 640 19.31 -7.20 -21.97
CA THR A 640 18.79 -8.47 -22.51
C THR A 640 17.93 -8.23 -23.76
N MET A 641 17.14 -7.15 -23.80
CA MET A 641 16.41 -6.74 -25.01
C MET A 641 17.33 -6.13 -26.07
N TRP A 642 18.41 -5.46 -25.64
CA TRP A 642 19.41 -4.87 -26.51
C TRP A 642 20.16 -5.96 -27.31
N GLN A 643 20.17 -5.81 -28.63
CA GLN A 643 20.67 -6.78 -29.61
C GLN A 643 20.02 -8.17 -29.47
N GLY A 644 18.77 -8.23 -29.01
CA GLY A 644 17.94 -9.44 -29.09
C GLY A 644 17.29 -9.62 -30.47
N SER A 645 16.49 -10.67 -30.64
CA SER A 645 15.61 -10.87 -31.79
C SER A 645 14.16 -10.93 -31.28
N MET A 646 13.54 -9.77 -31.08
CA MET A 646 12.28 -9.67 -30.34
C MET A 646 11.03 -10.00 -31.17
N THR A 647 10.05 -10.61 -30.50
CA THR A 647 8.65 -10.73 -30.93
C THR A 647 7.72 -10.23 -29.81
N PHE A 648 6.49 -9.85 -30.17
CA PHE A 648 5.56 -9.15 -29.27
C PHE A 648 4.26 -9.94 -29.09
N GLU A 649 4.40 -11.13 -28.55
CA GLU A 649 3.32 -11.93 -28.00
C GLU A 649 2.78 -11.29 -26.71
N THR A 650 1.57 -11.66 -26.31
CA THR A 650 0.89 -11.10 -25.13
C THR A 650 1.77 -11.06 -23.86
N PRO A 651 2.53 -12.11 -23.47
CA PRO A 651 3.36 -12.07 -22.27
C PRO A 651 4.49 -11.05 -22.38
N MET A 652 5.08 -10.88 -23.58
CA MET A 652 6.15 -9.92 -23.80
C MET A 652 5.64 -8.47 -23.72
N LEU A 653 4.41 -8.20 -24.15
CA LEU A 653 3.80 -6.88 -24.01
C LEU A 653 3.64 -6.48 -22.54
N PHE A 654 3.10 -7.39 -21.71
CA PHE A 654 3.03 -7.17 -20.27
C PHE A 654 4.41 -7.05 -19.62
N ALA A 655 5.42 -7.81 -20.09
CA ALA A 655 6.78 -7.69 -19.57
C ALA A 655 7.46 -6.36 -19.91
N ILE A 656 7.26 -5.83 -21.11
CA ILE A 656 7.75 -4.49 -21.48
C ILE A 656 7.02 -3.42 -20.67
N ALA A 657 5.69 -3.53 -20.55
CA ALA A 657 4.91 -2.60 -19.74
C ALA A 657 5.32 -2.63 -18.27
N PHE A 658 5.62 -3.82 -17.73
CA PHE A 658 6.22 -3.97 -16.41
C PHE A 658 7.50 -3.14 -16.31
N VAL A 659 8.49 -3.32 -17.20
CA VAL A 659 9.77 -2.60 -17.08
C VAL A 659 9.57 -1.09 -17.16
N VAL A 660 8.73 -0.60 -18.08
CA VAL A 660 8.44 0.83 -18.23
C VAL A 660 7.77 1.39 -16.98
N LEU A 661 6.59 0.86 -16.62
CA LEU A 661 5.72 1.44 -15.60
C LEU A 661 6.29 1.20 -14.19
N PHE A 662 6.94 0.07 -13.94
CA PHE A 662 7.67 -0.16 -12.70
C PHE A 662 8.83 0.82 -12.53
N THR A 663 9.52 1.20 -13.61
CA THR A 663 10.57 2.23 -13.54
C THR A 663 9.99 3.61 -13.22
N ILE A 664 8.85 3.98 -13.79
CA ILE A 664 8.14 5.23 -13.43
C ILE A 664 7.75 5.22 -11.95
N GLY A 665 7.20 4.11 -11.46
CA GLY A 665 6.91 3.93 -10.03
C GLY A 665 8.19 3.99 -9.18
N GLY A 666 9.30 3.42 -9.64
CA GLY A 666 10.60 3.51 -8.98
C GLY A 666 11.13 4.94 -8.85
N PHE A 667 10.90 5.79 -9.85
CA PHE A 667 11.27 7.21 -9.78
C PHE A 667 10.46 7.97 -8.72
N SER A 668 9.13 7.78 -8.65
CA SER A 668 8.34 8.39 -7.57
C SER A 668 8.69 7.79 -6.20
N GLY A 669 9.13 6.54 -6.13
CA GLY A 669 9.65 5.93 -4.89
C GLY A 669 10.96 6.53 -4.42
N LEU A 670 11.87 6.86 -5.35
CA LEU A 670 13.09 7.60 -5.02
C LEU A 670 12.78 9.01 -4.50
N MET A 671 11.74 9.67 -5.04
CA MET A 671 11.28 10.96 -4.54
C MET A 671 10.75 10.85 -3.10
N LEU A 672 9.93 9.83 -2.80
CA LEU A 672 9.41 9.56 -1.45
C LEU A 672 10.51 9.16 -0.44
N ALA A 673 11.63 8.61 -0.92
CA ALA A 673 12.75 8.28 -0.04
C ALA A 673 13.44 9.52 0.57
N ILE A 674 13.17 10.71 0.05
CA ILE A 674 13.84 11.96 0.44
C ILE A 674 12.95 12.72 1.42
N THR A 675 13.34 12.72 2.69
CA THR A 675 12.48 13.13 3.81
C THR A 675 11.87 14.54 3.68
N PRO A 676 12.61 15.62 3.32
CA PRO A 676 12.00 16.95 3.23
C PRO A 676 10.87 17.06 2.22
N VAL A 677 11.02 16.39 1.07
CA VAL A 677 9.97 16.39 0.04
C VAL A 677 8.86 15.39 0.38
N ASP A 678 9.17 14.29 1.08
CA ASP A 678 8.15 13.36 1.57
C ASP A 678 7.15 14.06 2.49
N TYR A 679 7.54 15.10 3.25
CA TYR A 679 6.58 15.85 4.07
C TYR A 679 5.43 16.47 3.27
N GLN A 680 5.63 16.74 1.97
CA GLN A 680 4.58 17.19 1.05
C GLN A 680 3.84 16.05 0.38
N TYR A 681 4.47 14.89 0.19
CA TYR A 681 3.84 13.75 -0.48
C TYR A 681 3.10 12.81 0.47
N HIS A 682 3.55 12.75 1.73
CA HIS A 682 3.12 11.79 2.71
C HIS A 682 1.60 11.81 2.84
N ASP A 683 0.96 10.65 2.79
CA ASP A 683 -0.49 10.50 2.82
C ASP A 683 -1.31 11.36 1.82
N THR A 684 -0.70 11.77 0.71
CA THR A 684 -1.42 12.30 -0.45
C THR A 684 -1.67 11.20 -1.49
N TYR A 685 -2.42 11.54 -2.53
CA TYR A 685 -2.56 10.68 -3.71
C TYR A 685 -1.24 10.42 -4.45
N PHE A 686 -0.15 11.13 -4.16
CA PHE A 686 1.17 10.84 -4.75
C PHE A 686 1.71 9.50 -4.27
N VAL A 687 1.56 9.20 -2.96
CA VAL A 687 1.90 7.89 -2.38
C VAL A 687 1.02 6.79 -2.95
N VAL A 688 -0.28 7.06 -3.12
CA VAL A 688 -1.24 6.11 -3.72
C VAL A 688 -0.82 5.79 -5.15
N ALA A 689 -0.50 6.81 -5.95
CA ALA A 689 -0.09 6.65 -7.34
C ALA A 689 1.24 5.88 -7.46
N HIS A 690 2.25 6.26 -6.67
CA HIS A 690 3.51 5.55 -6.57
C HIS A 690 3.30 4.06 -6.29
N PHE A 691 2.59 3.74 -5.20
CA PHE A 691 2.39 2.37 -4.77
C PHE A 691 1.62 1.54 -5.79
N HIS A 692 0.59 2.12 -6.43
CA HIS A 692 -0.15 1.41 -7.47
C HIS A 692 0.67 1.22 -8.74
N TYR A 693 1.59 2.11 -9.11
CA TYR A 693 2.51 1.89 -10.23
C TYR A 693 3.51 0.76 -9.98
N VAL A 694 4.00 0.61 -8.74
CA VAL A 694 4.92 -0.49 -8.40
C VAL A 694 4.19 -1.81 -8.14
N LEU A 695 2.93 -1.79 -7.70
CA LEU A 695 2.19 -3.01 -7.38
C LEU A 695 1.31 -3.53 -8.52
N VAL A 696 0.62 -2.65 -9.26
CA VAL A 696 -0.28 -3.06 -10.35
C VAL A 696 0.55 -3.42 -11.61
N PRO A 697 1.24 -2.47 -12.28
CA PRO A 697 2.19 -2.84 -13.34
C PRO A 697 3.38 -3.70 -12.90
N GLY A 698 3.78 -3.64 -11.63
CA GLY A 698 4.85 -4.49 -11.12
C GLY A 698 4.37 -5.91 -10.82
N ALA A 699 3.65 -6.10 -9.71
CA ALA A 699 3.20 -7.44 -9.31
C ALA A 699 2.08 -7.98 -10.22
N LEU A 700 0.95 -7.28 -10.36
CA LEU A 700 -0.22 -7.83 -11.07
C LEU A 700 0.02 -8.08 -12.57
N PHE A 701 0.64 -7.15 -13.29
CA PHE A 701 0.95 -7.37 -14.71
C PHE A 701 1.94 -8.52 -14.89
N SER A 702 2.88 -8.73 -13.96
CA SER A 702 3.75 -9.91 -14.01
C SER A 702 2.98 -11.21 -13.79
N ILE A 703 1.99 -11.23 -12.88
CA ILE A 703 1.10 -12.38 -12.66
C ILE A 703 0.28 -12.65 -13.93
N ILE A 704 -0.29 -11.63 -14.55
CA ILE A 704 -1.03 -11.77 -15.81
C ILE A 704 -0.11 -12.25 -16.93
N ALA A 705 1.11 -11.71 -17.02
CA ALA A 705 2.14 -12.17 -17.97
C ALA A 705 2.49 -13.64 -17.75
N ALA A 706 2.63 -14.06 -16.49
CA ALA A 706 2.84 -15.46 -16.11
C ALA A 706 1.68 -16.34 -16.54
N VAL A 707 0.44 -15.89 -16.32
CA VAL A 707 -0.75 -16.63 -16.77
C VAL A 707 -0.68 -16.84 -18.26
N TYR A 708 -0.45 -15.82 -19.08
CA TYR A 708 -0.32 -15.98 -20.52
C TYR A 708 0.91 -16.81 -20.93
N PHE A 709 2.04 -16.66 -20.26
CA PHE A 709 3.27 -17.38 -20.60
C PHE A 709 3.16 -18.89 -20.34
N TRP A 710 2.66 -19.29 -19.18
CA TRP A 710 2.52 -20.70 -18.78
C TRP A 710 1.14 -21.29 -19.03
N PHE A 711 0.16 -20.52 -19.55
CA PHE A 711 -1.16 -21.02 -19.98
C PHE A 711 -1.08 -22.33 -20.78
N PRO A 712 -0.19 -22.46 -21.79
CA PRO A 712 -0.10 -23.67 -22.58
C PRO A 712 0.38 -24.88 -21.78
N LYS A 713 1.23 -24.65 -20.78
CA LYS A 713 1.76 -25.69 -19.89
C LYS A 713 0.69 -26.21 -18.93
N TRP A 714 -0.15 -25.31 -18.40
CA TRP A 714 -1.20 -25.67 -17.45
C TRP A 714 -2.38 -26.37 -18.13
N THR A 715 -2.78 -25.88 -19.30
CA THR A 715 -4.04 -26.29 -19.96
C THR A 715 -3.85 -27.25 -21.13
N GLY A 716 -2.64 -27.32 -21.69
CA GLY A 716 -2.37 -28.03 -22.95
C GLY A 716 -2.93 -27.33 -24.19
N LYS A 717 -3.42 -26.08 -24.05
CA LYS A 717 -4.03 -25.31 -25.14
C LYS A 717 -3.45 -23.90 -25.22
N MET A 718 -3.50 -23.32 -26.40
CA MET A 718 -3.15 -21.91 -26.63
C MET A 718 -4.37 -21.02 -26.45
N TYR A 719 -4.20 -19.85 -25.83
CA TYR A 719 -5.19 -18.77 -25.86
C TYR A 719 -5.14 -18.03 -27.21
N ASN A 720 -6.13 -17.17 -27.45
CA ASN A 720 -6.16 -16.33 -28.64
C ASN A 720 -5.31 -15.06 -28.43
N GLU A 721 -4.22 -14.91 -29.19
CA GLU A 721 -3.31 -13.75 -29.12
C GLU A 721 -3.99 -12.42 -29.40
N THR A 722 -5.00 -12.36 -30.29
CA THR A 722 -5.70 -11.09 -30.57
C THR A 722 -6.48 -10.63 -29.36
N LEU A 723 -7.17 -11.56 -28.69
CA LEU A 723 -7.89 -11.25 -27.46
C LEU A 723 -6.92 -10.92 -26.30
N GLY A 724 -5.79 -11.64 -26.21
CA GLY A 724 -4.74 -11.34 -25.23
C GLY A 724 -4.16 -9.94 -25.39
N LYS A 725 -3.87 -9.51 -26.63
CA LYS A 725 -3.39 -8.16 -26.95
C LYS A 725 -4.45 -7.08 -26.70
N LEU A 726 -5.72 -7.37 -26.98
CA LEU A 726 -6.80 -6.46 -26.63
C LEU A 726 -6.91 -6.26 -25.11
N HIS A 727 -6.83 -7.35 -24.34
CA HIS A 727 -6.79 -7.28 -22.88
C HIS A 727 -5.60 -6.45 -22.40
N PHE A 728 -4.41 -6.67 -22.96
CA PHE A 728 -3.23 -5.86 -22.66
C PHE A 728 -3.48 -4.37 -22.85
N TRP A 729 -3.98 -3.93 -24.02
CA TRP A 729 -4.17 -2.51 -24.29
C TRP A 729 -5.23 -1.87 -23.41
N LEU A 730 -6.34 -2.57 -23.14
CA LEU A 730 -7.36 -2.09 -22.20
C LEU A 730 -6.78 -1.93 -20.79
N SER A 731 -6.02 -2.92 -20.32
CA SER A 731 -5.35 -2.87 -19.01
C SER A 731 -4.32 -1.76 -18.93
N PHE A 732 -3.43 -1.66 -19.93
CA PHE A 732 -2.36 -0.66 -19.99
C PHE A 732 -2.92 0.77 -19.98
N ILE A 733 -3.92 1.05 -20.84
CA ILE A 733 -4.55 2.36 -20.93
C ILE A 733 -5.33 2.67 -19.64
N GLY A 734 -6.14 1.72 -19.17
CA GLY A 734 -6.95 1.89 -17.96
C GLY A 734 -6.11 2.22 -16.72
N VAL A 735 -5.02 1.48 -16.47
CA VAL A 735 -4.13 1.72 -15.32
C VAL A 735 -3.49 3.10 -15.38
N ASN A 736 -2.97 3.52 -16.54
CA ASN A 736 -2.33 4.83 -16.67
C ASN A 736 -3.35 5.96 -16.51
N ILE A 737 -4.55 5.85 -17.10
CA ILE A 737 -5.61 6.86 -16.91
C ILE A 737 -6.06 6.90 -15.44
N THR A 738 -6.05 5.78 -14.73
CA THR A 738 -6.40 5.74 -13.30
C THR A 738 -5.35 6.46 -12.45
N PHE A 739 -4.10 6.01 -12.51
CA PHE A 739 -3.11 6.35 -11.49
C PHE A 739 -2.12 7.43 -11.91
N PHE A 740 -1.92 7.68 -13.22
CA PHE A 740 -1.02 8.76 -13.63
C PHE A 740 -1.53 10.13 -13.15
N PRO A 741 -2.82 10.48 -13.32
CA PRO A 741 -3.36 11.75 -12.82
C PRO A 741 -3.31 11.92 -11.30
N GLN A 742 -3.26 10.81 -10.56
CA GLN A 742 -3.18 10.84 -9.10
C GLN A 742 -1.83 11.36 -8.61
N HIS A 743 -0.74 11.23 -9.37
CA HIS A 743 0.52 11.89 -9.04
C HIS A 743 0.31 13.41 -8.96
N PHE A 744 -0.36 14.00 -9.95
CA PHE A 744 -0.65 15.43 -9.99
C PHE A 744 -1.64 15.85 -8.91
N SER A 745 -2.68 15.05 -8.65
CA SER A 745 -3.63 15.34 -7.55
C SER A 745 -2.92 15.33 -6.19
N GLY A 746 -1.99 14.39 -5.98
CA GLY A 746 -1.18 14.34 -4.77
C GLY A 746 -0.24 15.54 -4.62
N LEU A 747 0.46 15.93 -5.70
CA LEU A 747 1.32 17.11 -5.71
C LEU A 747 0.53 18.41 -5.50
N ALA A 748 -0.72 18.46 -5.96
CA ALA A 748 -1.65 19.55 -5.72
C ALA A 748 -2.30 19.53 -4.32
N GLY A 749 -1.93 18.56 -3.48
CA GLY A 749 -2.31 18.53 -2.08
C GLY A 749 -3.46 17.61 -1.69
N MET A 750 -3.97 16.76 -2.60
CA MET A 750 -5.13 15.90 -2.30
C MET A 750 -4.75 14.76 -1.32
N PRO A 751 -5.31 14.72 -0.10
CA PRO A 751 -5.04 13.63 0.83
C PRO A 751 -5.74 12.34 0.39
N ARG A 752 -5.18 11.19 0.79
CA ARG A 752 -5.78 9.87 0.55
C ARG A 752 -6.81 9.51 1.61
N ARG A 753 -7.58 8.44 1.36
CA ARG A 753 -8.58 7.85 2.29
C ARG A 753 -9.80 8.75 2.59
N ILE A 754 -9.88 9.93 1.98
CA ILE A 754 -10.98 10.87 2.16
C ILE A 754 -12.17 10.51 1.24
N PRO A 755 -13.42 10.45 1.77
CA PRO A 755 -14.63 10.14 0.99
C PRO A 755 -15.17 11.31 0.16
N ASP A 756 -14.76 12.56 0.45
CA ASP A 756 -15.21 13.76 -0.25
C ASP A 756 -14.13 14.86 -0.27
N TYR A 757 -13.98 15.58 -1.39
CA TYR A 757 -12.81 16.41 -1.68
C TYR A 757 -13.16 17.81 -2.22
N PRO A 758 -12.25 18.80 -2.04
CA PRO A 758 -12.41 20.15 -2.58
C PRO A 758 -12.58 20.22 -4.10
N LEU A 759 -13.26 21.26 -4.60
CA LEU A 759 -13.59 21.44 -6.02
C LEU A 759 -12.38 21.38 -6.96
N GLN A 760 -11.20 21.80 -6.49
CA GLN A 760 -9.95 21.82 -7.26
C GLN A 760 -9.50 20.44 -7.77
N PHE A 761 -9.98 19.33 -7.17
CA PHE A 761 -9.58 17.97 -7.55
C PHE A 761 -10.60 17.23 -8.43
N ALA A 762 -11.71 17.89 -8.82
CA ALA A 762 -12.82 17.26 -9.54
C ALA A 762 -12.40 16.63 -10.88
N ASP A 763 -11.66 17.37 -11.71
CA ASP A 763 -11.31 16.91 -13.05
C ASP A 763 -10.39 15.67 -13.01
N PHE A 764 -9.36 15.67 -12.14
CA PHE A 764 -8.49 14.51 -12.00
C PHE A 764 -9.20 13.29 -11.41
N ASN A 765 -10.09 13.50 -10.45
CA ASN A 765 -10.87 12.41 -9.87
C ASN A 765 -11.81 11.77 -10.89
N MET A 766 -12.48 12.58 -11.71
CA MET A 766 -13.33 12.09 -12.78
C MET A 766 -12.53 11.26 -13.79
N VAL A 767 -11.38 11.77 -14.26
CA VAL A 767 -10.49 11.05 -15.19
C VAL A 767 -9.98 9.75 -14.57
N SER A 768 -9.50 9.80 -13.33
CA SER A 768 -9.04 8.63 -12.58
C SER A 768 -10.14 7.56 -12.47
N SER A 769 -11.38 7.97 -12.19
CA SER A 769 -12.50 7.03 -12.10
C SER A 769 -12.84 6.39 -13.45
N VAL A 770 -12.82 7.14 -14.55
CA VAL A 770 -13.00 6.57 -15.90
C VAL A 770 -11.92 5.53 -16.20
N GLY A 771 -10.66 5.83 -15.88
CA GLY A 771 -9.56 4.87 -15.99
C GLY A 771 -9.81 3.60 -15.17
N ALA A 772 -10.30 3.77 -13.94
CA ALA A 772 -10.55 2.65 -13.03
C ALA A 772 -11.64 1.71 -13.57
N PHE A 773 -12.71 2.26 -14.15
CA PHE A 773 -13.74 1.44 -14.81
C PHE A 773 -13.18 0.69 -16.02
N ILE A 774 -12.41 1.36 -16.90
CA ILE A 774 -11.76 0.70 -18.04
C ILE A 774 -10.89 -0.47 -17.55
N PHE A 775 -10.07 -0.23 -16.52
CA PHE A 775 -9.22 -1.26 -15.95
C PHE A 775 -10.04 -2.39 -15.32
N GLY A 776 -11.04 -2.09 -14.48
CA GLY A 776 -11.89 -3.09 -13.84
C GLY A 776 -12.60 -4.00 -14.86
N PHE A 777 -13.21 -3.44 -15.90
CA PHE A 777 -13.89 -4.23 -16.94
C PHE A 777 -12.91 -5.05 -17.79
N SER A 778 -11.68 -4.57 -17.98
CA SER A 778 -10.64 -5.35 -18.69
C SER A 778 -10.30 -6.67 -17.98
N GLN A 779 -10.49 -6.75 -16.66
CA GLN A 779 -10.25 -7.98 -15.89
C GLN A 779 -11.37 -9.02 -16.06
N LEU A 780 -12.61 -8.57 -16.26
CA LEU A 780 -13.70 -9.47 -16.67
C LEU A 780 -13.45 -10.01 -18.09
N PHE A 781 -12.92 -9.16 -18.97
CA PHE A 781 -12.50 -9.58 -20.29
C PHE A 781 -11.34 -10.59 -20.22
N PHE A 782 -10.37 -10.40 -19.32
CA PHE A 782 -9.32 -11.39 -19.07
C PHE A 782 -9.87 -12.77 -18.69
N LEU A 783 -10.84 -12.84 -17.77
CA LEU A 783 -11.51 -14.09 -17.41
C LEU A 783 -12.13 -14.76 -18.65
N TYR A 784 -12.78 -13.98 -19.51
CA TYR A 784 -13.30 -14.49 -20.78
C TYR A 784 -12.19 -15.09 -21.66
N VAL A 785 -11.04 -14.41 -21.81
CA VAL A 785 -9.90 -14.91 -22.59
C VAL A 785 -9.38 -16.25 -22.05
N VAL A 786 -9.24 -16.36 -20.72
CA VAL A 786 -8.79 -17.60 -20.05
C VAL A 786 -9.79 -18.73 -20.30
N ILE A 787 -11.09 -18.51 -20.06
CA ILE A 787 -12.14 -19.53 -20.26
C ILE A 787 -12.20 -19.95 -21.74
N HIS A 788 -12.14 -18.99 -22.65
CA HIS A 788 -12.12 -19.25 -24.08
C HIS A 788 -10.90 -20.09 -24.49
N GLY A 789 -9.71 -19.78 -23.98
CA GLY A 789 -8.50 -20.57 -24.22
C GLY A 789 -8.62 -22.01 -23.70
N ILE A 790 -9.18 -22.21 -22.50
CA ILE A 790 -9.35 -23.56 -21.91
C ILE A 790 -10.33 -24.39 -22.75
N ARG A 791 -11.44 -23.79 -23.19
CA ARG A 791 -12.51 -24.53 -23.90
C ARG A 791 -12.19 -24.71 -25.37
N SER A 792 -11.78 -23.66 -26.05
CA SER A 792 -11.71 -23.56 -27.52
C SER A 792 -10.30 -23.36 -28.06
N GLY A 793 -9.29 -23.29 -27.21
CA GLY A 793 -7.89 -23.14 -27.61
C GLY A 793 -7.35 -24.33 -28.41
N GLN A 794 -6.41 -24.04 -29.32
CA GLN A 794 -5.73 -25.05 -30.11
C GLN A 794 -4.73 -25.83 -29.26
N PRO A 795 -4.49 -27.13 -29.52
CA PRO A 795 -3.50 -27.91 -28.78
C PRO A 795 -2.11 -27.25 -28.79
N ALA A 796 -1.50 -27.14 -27.60
CA ALA A 796 -0.18 -26.56 -27.43
C ALA A 796 0.93 -27.61 -27.55
N LYS A 797 2.08 -27.19 -28.09
CA LYS A 797 3.31 -28.00 -28.04
C LYS A 797 3.86 -28.06 -26.60
N ALA A 798 4.66 -29.08 -26.30
CA ALA A 798 5.37 -29.22 -25.03
C ALA A 798 6.20 -27.96 -24.69
N ARG A 799 6.94 -27.46 -25.69
CA ARG A 799 7.59 -26.14 -25.69
C ARG A 799 6.78 -25.19 -26.58
N ALA A 800 5.93 -24.36 -25.97
CA ALA A 800 5.03 -23.47 -26.67
C ALA A 800 5.75 -22.27 -27.33
N TRP A 801 6.85 -21.81 -26.72
CA TRP A 801 7.63 -20.66 -27.15
C TRP A 801 9.02 -21.11 -27.59
N GLU A 802 9.47 -20.69 -28.77
CA GLU A 802 10.75 -21.12 -29.36
C GLU A 802 11.95 -20.81 -28.46
N GLY A 803 12.00 -19.60 -27.89
CA GLY A 803 13.09 -19.16 -27.01
C GLY A 803 12.91 -19.53 -25.54
N ALA A 804 11.81 -20.20 -25.16
CA ALA A 804 11.64 -20.65 -23.78
C ALA A 804 12.61 -21.77 -23.45
N LYS A 805 13.32 -21.60 -22.34
CA LYS A 805 14.29 -22.54 -21.76
C LYS A 805 13.86 -22.89 -20.33
N GLY A 806 14.39 -23.98 -19.80
CA GLY A 806 14.06 -24.47 -18.46
C GLY A 806 13.41 -25.86 -18.47
N LEU A 807 13.51 -26.55 -17.32
CA LEU A 807 13.07 -27.93 -17.17
C LEU A 807 11.56 -28.09 -17.38
N GLU A 808 10.74 -27.10 -17.04
CA GLU A 808 9.29 -27.13 -17.23
C GLU A 808 8.88 -27.25 -18.71
N TRP A 809 9.73 -26.81 -19.63
CA TRP A 809 9.49 -26.89 -21.08
C TRP A 809 9.96 -28.21 -21.70
N THR A 810 10.59 -29.08 -20.92
CA THR A 810 10.90 -30.47 -21.31
C THR A 810 9.71 -31.41 -21.08
N LEU A 811 8.77 -31.01 -20.22
CA LEU A 811 7.55 -31.76 -19.92
C LEU A 811 6.50 -31.60 -21.04
N PRO A 812 5.56 -32.57 -21.19
CA PRO A 812 4.37 -32.40 -22.02
C PRO A 812 3.51 -31.17 -21.67
N SER A 813 2.54 -30.86 -22.54
CA SER A 813 1.51 -29.84 -22.32
C SER A 813 0.14 -30.48 -22.57
N PRO A 814 -0.75 -30.63 -21.55
CA PRO A 814 -0.57 -30.15 -20.18
C PRO A 814 0.51 -30.96 -19.43
N ALA A 815 1.07 -30.37 -18.38
CA ALA A 815 2.06 -31.05 -17.56
C ALA A 815 1.48 -32.33 -16.92
N PRO A 816 2.26 -33.43 -16.84
CA PRO A 816 1.82 -34.68 -16.23
C PRO A 816 1.58 -34.53 -14.73
N TYR A 817 0.74 -35.41 -14.15
CA TYR A 817 0.37 -35.33 -12.73
C TYR A 817 1.60 -35.39 -11.80
N HIS A 818 2.54 -36.31 -12.03
CA HIS A 818 3.89 -36.24 -11.45
C HIS A 818 4.83 -35.62 -12.46
N SER A 819 5.60 -34.61 -12.04
CA SER A 819 6.43 -33.82 -12.96
C SER A 819 7.63 -34.63 -13.47
N PHE A 820 8.55 -35.02 -12.59
CA PHE A 820 9.71 -35.85 -12.92
C PHE A 820 9.74 -37.09 -12.02
N THR A 821 9.40 -38.26 -12.56
CA THR A 821 9.55 -39.54 -11.85
C THR A 821 11.01 -39.97 -11.73
N GLN A 822 11.84 -39.57 -12.69
CA GLN A 822 13.30 -39.67 -12.62
C GLN A 822 13.89 -38.26 -12.70
N PRO A 823 14.80 -37.87 -11.79
CA PRO A 823 15.42 -36.56 -11.83
C PRO A 823 16.11 -36.31 -13.18
N PRO A 824 15.84 -35.17 -13.86
CA PRO A 824 16.47 -34.85 -15.13
C PRO A 824 17.97 -34.57 -14.93
N LYS A 825 18.77 -34.76 -15.97
CA LYS A 825 20.16 -34.29 -15.99
C LYS A 825 20.18 -32.83 -16.40
N VAL A 826 20.74 -31.97 -15.54
CA VAL A 826 20.86 -30.54 -15.79
C VAL A 826 21.97 -30.30 -16.81
N THR A 827 21.63 -29.79 -17.99
CA THR A 827 22.59 -29.42 -19.03
C THR A 827 22.92 -27.93 -18.98
N ASP A 828 24.12 -27.51 -19.40
CA ASP A 828 24.50 -26.08 -19.38
C ASP A 828 23.63 -25.21 -20.30
N GLU A 829 22.91 -25.79 -21.28
CA GLU A 829 21.91 -25.06 -22.09
C GLU A 829 20.63 -24.70 -21.32
N GLU A 830 20.33 -25.44 -20.26
CA GLU A 830 19.18 -25.26 -19.36
C GLU A 830 19.52 -24.41 -18.12
N VAL A 831 20.82 -24.16 -17.89
CA VAL A 831 21.33 -23.31 -16.82
C VAL A 831 21.22 -21.84 -17.24
N HIS A 832 20.78 -20.96 -16.33
CA HIS A 832 20.53 -19.52 -16.56
C HIS A 832 19.37 -19.20 -17.53
N ALA A 833 18.38 -20.11 -17.62
CA ALA A 833 17.12 -19.96 -18.33
C ALA A 833 16.04 -19.19 -17.56
#